data_AF-A0A812P313-F1
#
_entry.id   AF-A0A812P313-F1
#
_cell.length_a   1.000
_cell.length_b   1.000
_cell.length_c   1.000
_cell.angle_alpha   90.00
_cell.angle_beta   90.00
_cell.angle_gamma   90.00
#
_symmetry.space_group_name_H-M   'P 1'
#
loop_
_entity.id
_entity.type
_entity.pdbx_description
1 polymer ?
#
loop_
_entity_poly.entity_id
_entity_poly.type
_entity_poly.pdbx_seq_one_letter_code
_entity_poly.pdbx_strand_id
1 'polypeptide(L)'
;MHQYALGGLLCSQSHDVPLPFLQPELSCVHAELAVGELHMLLGGRTSKRGPRKEFEMQRLCTPPEWAAERSREAPRERDRGPPVSDILDFVKTVLQFNKLQRVDIGGTKGKVLSASVRKVHEEFEKAVGDFRQVPYDIFDVKETDFIRDFHAFRLTIRDLDRRLGSVLASAFQDQDTLHGRAKLLDAFEGLLERPVLQAELVRKQQVLIGQYQRDVEELEASFVANVERVEGCEPDAPLFYNLPPVAGALSWARSLRMRLQDPMPKIVACNELLPRGEVPSSFKELEALHSRTLQTLDSFETRRYSDWKGEVAEAAKRLHLRLLRRHDRTGLLKVNFDPALVRLLREVRFFLIFGLEVPEEALTIYSMVDIYRRWTSQLDHIVELYNSVLTDLLPVEEPLLEDRIVKMDNALAPGLTELKWSREAEVPDFIAVAMKVVSDVSAIVDIMKGNLRKISGILSQWCKESMLERKRGAKPVSVEEFEQNHKARVGVRLMNMTDGGKEIHRYVKDSSESLKISKSAQTWKAYVDFVNNVVIEGFVSAIAVSLQYLCEILDPLIITRHEMLPLFDVKIELQGEEIVFDPPFEDEDLPGRTTLRSTIDGWLKDFFAMATVMVRLDSNMGDYLNEIKEHFQMQCLLSMVSELIDNTETKCLEYRENFMTHSFLWTDS
;
A
#
# COMPACT_ATOMS: atom_id res chain seq x y z
N MET A 1 -85.05 -20.83 24.65
CA MET A 1 -84.99 -21.01 26.12
C MET A 1 -84.41 -22.39 26.47
N HIS A 2 -83.10 -22.58 26.28
CA HIS A 2 -82.36 -23.75 26.81
C HIS A 2 -80.84 -23.53 26.78
N GLN A 3 -80.37 -22.33 27.15
CA GLN A 3 -78.93 -22.03 27.26
C GLN A 3 -78.56 -21.07 28.41
N TYR A 4 -79.51 -20.68 29.26
CA TYR A 4 -79.26 -19.70 30.35
C TYR A 4 -79.27 -20.30 31.76
N ALA A 5 -79.31 -21.63 31.90
CA ALA A 5 -79.36 -22.31 33.21
C ALA A 5 -78.02 -22.94 33.67
N LEU A 6 -76.94 -22.81 32.90
CA LEU A 6 -75.61 -23.36 33.23
C LEU A 6 -74.60 -22.31 33.75
N GLY A 7 -74.95 -21.02 33.74
CA GLY A 7 -74.05 -19.94 34.18
C GLY A 7 -74.06 -19.64 35.69
N GLY A 8 -75.05 -20.14 36.43
CA GLY A 8 -75.23 -19.86 37.87
C GLY A 8 -74.52 -20.84 38.81
N LEU A 9 -74.15 -22.03 38.33
CA LEU A 9 -73.51 -23.08 39.14
C LEU A 9 -71.98 -23.16 38.98
N LEU A 10 -71.42 -22.45 37.99
CA LEU A 10 -69.96 -22.32 37.79
C LEU A 10 -69.35 -21.09 38.50
N CYS A 11 -70.17 -20.22 39.08
CA CYS A 11 -69.70 -19.01 39.78
C CYS A 11 -69.48 -19.24 41.30
N SER A 12 -70.01 -20.35 41.85
CA SER A 12 -69.84 -20.71 43.27
C SER A 12 -68.79 -21.80 43.52
N GLN A 13 -68.28 -22.47 42.47
CA GLN A 13 -67.25 -23.51 42.56
C GLN A 13 -65.86 -23.07 42.05
N SER A 14 -65.71 -21.83 41.61
CA SER A 14 -64.39 -21.23 41.28
C SER A 14 -63.73 -20.52 42.47
N HIS A 15 -64.33 -20.64 43.66
CA HIS A 15 -63.90 -19.96 44.88
C HIS A 15 -62.83 -20.68 45.69
N ASP A 16 -62.44 -21.91 45.32
CA ASP A 16 -61.37 -22.68 45.97
C ASP A 16 -60.48 -23.40 44.94
N VAL A 17 -59.91 -22.65 44.00
CA VAL A 17 -58.73 -23.12 43.25
C VAL A 17 -57.51 -22.40 43.81
N PRO A 18 -56.63 -23.09 44.55
CA PRO A 18 -55.36 -22.50 44.94
C PRO A 18 -54.54 -22.33 43.66
N LEU A 19 -54.37 -21.08 43.21
CA LEU A 19 -53.37 -20.74 42.21
C LEU A 19 -52.02 -21.16 42.81
N PRO A 20 -51.33 -22.16 42.25
CA PRO A 20 -50.12 -22.66 42.85
C PRO A 20 -49.06 -21.55 42.80
N PHE A 21 -48.71 -21.06 43.98
CA PHE A 21 -47.39 -20.55 44.35
C PHE A 21 -46.63 -19.79 43.24
N LEU A 22 -46.60 -18.46 43.38
CA LEU A 22 -45.45 -17.65 42.96
C LEU A 22 -44.21 -18.16 43.73
N GLN A 23 -43.59 -19.23 43.25
CA GLN A 23 -42.34 -19.80 43.78
C GLN A 23 -41.11 -19.11 43.14
N PRO A 24 -39.91 -19.21 43.73
CA PRO A 24 -39.05 -18.06 44.07
C PRO A 24 -38.21 -17.47 42.92
N GLU A 25 -38.38 -17.92 41.69
CA GLU A 25 -37.59 -17.46 40.54
C GLU A 25 -38.50 -17.16 39.36
N LEU A 26 -39.05 -15.94 39.31
CA LEU A 26 -39.71 -15.43 38.11
C LEU A 26 -38.68 -15.22 37.00
N SER A 27 -38.45 -16.25 36.19
CA SER A 27 -37.88 -16.04 34.86
C SER A 27 -38.80 -15.13 34.04
N CYS A 28 -38.24 -14.34 33.11
CA CYS A 28 -38.98 -13.36 32.29
C CYS A 28 -40.24 -13.97 31.63
N VAL A 29 -40.21 -15.26 31.32
CA VAL A 29 -41.30 -16.05 30.71
C VAL A 29 -42.51 -16.20 31.64
N HIS A 30 -42.30 -16.43 32.94
CA HIS A 30 -43.38 -16.56 33.92
C HIS A 30 -44.09 -15.23 34.18
N ALA A 31 -43.36 -14.11 34.07
CA ALA A 31 -43.93 -12.77 34.22
C ALA A 31 -44.77 -12.35 33.01
N GLU A 32 -44.36 -12.71 31.78
CA GLU A 32 -45.15 -12.48 30.56
C GLU A 32 -46.45 -13.30 30.53
N LEU A 33 -46.38 -14.58 30.93
CA LEU A 33 -47.55 -15.44 31.12
C LEU A 33 -48.52 -14.87 32.17
N ALA A 34 -48.00 -14.41 33.31
CA ALA A 34 -48.81 -13.78 34.36
C ALA A 34 -49.47 -12.47 33.87
N VAL A 35 -48.79 -11.65 33.07
CA VAL A 35 -49.39 -10.45 32.44
C VAL A 35 -50.52 -10.83 31.49
N GLY A 36 -50.34 -11.89 30.69
CA GLY A 36 -51.38 -12.42 29.81
C GLY A 36 -52.61 -12.92 30.56
N GLU A 37 -52.42 -13.69 31.63
CA GLU A 37 -53.49 -14.19 32.50
C GLU A 37 -54.21 -13.06 33.25
N LEU A 38 -53.48 -12.08 33.76
CA LEU A 38 -54.05 -10.89 34.42
C LEU A 38 -54.83 -9.99 33.45
N HIS A 39 -54.35 -9.80 32.22
CA HIS A 39 -55.10 -9.13 31.16
C HIS A 39 -56.38 -9.89 30.80
N MET A 40 -56.34 -11.22 30.73
CA MET A 40 -57.53 -12.05 30.49
C MET A 40 -58.56 -11.93 31.64
N LEU A 41 -58.09 -11.87 32.89
CA LEU A 41 -58.94 -11.65 34.07
C LEU A 41 -59.59 -10.25 34.10
N LEU A 42 -58.86 -9.21 33.67
CA LEU A 42 -59.37 -7.85 33.54
C LEU A 42 -60.31 -7.70 32.32
N GLY A 43 -59.93 -8.27 31.17
CA GLY A 43 -60.70 -8.26 29.92
C GLY A 43 -62.02 -9.05 30.01
N GLY A 44 -62.01 -10.19 30.71
CA GLY A 44 -63.22 -10.97 31.01
C GLY A 44 -64.20 -10.24 31.95
N ARG A 45 -63.71 -9.31 32.79
CA ARG A 45 -64.52 -8.46 33.67
C ARG A 45 -65.05 -7.19 32.98
N THR A 46 -64.29 -6.59 32.07
CA THR A 46 -64.72 -5.41 31.29
C THR A 46 -65.76 -5.78 30.22
N SER A 47 -65.63 -6.95 29.58
CA SER A 47 -66.64 -7.48 28.64
C SER A 47 -68.01 -7.71 29.31
N LYS A 48 -68.04 -8.07 30.60
CA LYS A 48 -69.30 -8.16 31.39
C LYS A 48 -69.87 -6.78 31.83
N ARG A 49 -69.05 -5.73 31.92
CA ARG A 49 -69.50 -4.35 32.22
C ARG A 49 -69.89 -3.55 30.96
N GLY A 50 -69.36 -3.92 29.79
CA GLY A 50 -69.41 -3.15 28.55
C GLY A 50 -70.73 -3.06 27.76
N PRO A 51 -71.72 -3.95 27.92
CA PRO A 51 -73.01 -3.78 27.23
C PRO A 51 -74.24 -3.68 28.15
N ARG A 52 -74.10 -3.70 29.49
CA ARG A 52 -75.28 -3.61 30.39
C ARG A 52 -75.73 -2.18 30.72
N LYS A 53 -74.84 -1.17 30.63
CA LYS A 53 -75.21 0.23 30.90
C LYS A 53 -76.01 0.90 29.76
N GLU A 54 -75.95 0.38 28.54
CA GLU A 54 -76.69 0.94 27.39
C GLU A 54 -78.09 0.33 27.19
N PHE A 55 -78.46 -0.71 27.96
CA PHE A 55 -79.75 -1.40 27.83
C PHE A 55 -80.79 -1.08 28.94
N GLU A 56 -80.56 -0.05 29.77
CA GLU A 56 -81.46 0.35 30.87
C GLU A 56 -82.08 1.75 30.66
N MET A 57 -82.37 2.12 29.41
CA MET A 57 -83.11 3.34 29.10
C MET A 57 -84.36 3.07 28.25
N GLN A 58 -85.12 2.02 28.57
CA GLN A 58 -86.49 1.83 28.08
C GLN A 58 -87.21 0.71 28.85
N ARG A 59 -87.89 1.06 29.94
CA ARG A 59 -89.24 0.59 30.31
C ARG A 59 -89.58 1.04 31.74
N LEU A 60 -90.68 1.80 31.85
CA LEU A 60 -91.40 2.04 33.09
C LEU A 60 -92.03 0.73 33.59
N CYS A 61 -91.85 0.43 34.88
CA CYS A 61 -92.82 -0.10 35.85
C CYS A 61 -92.13 -0.92 36.96
N THR A 62 -92.26 -0.43 38.20
CA THR A 62 -92.16 -1.07 39.53
C THR A 62 -90.99 -2.03 39.88
N PRO A 63 -90.32 -1.86 41.04
CA PRO A 63 -89.08 -2.56 41.35
C PRO A 63 -89.33 -4.00 41.84
N PRO A 64 -88.66 -5.03 41.30
CA PRO A 64 -88.72 -6.36 41.88
C PRO A 64 -87.67 -6.53 43.00
N GLU A 65 -87.93 -7.48 43.90
CA GLU A 65 -87.17 -7.77 45.13
C GLU A 65 -85.66 -8.01 44.95
N TRP A 66 -85.15 -8.14 43.73
CA TRP A 66 -83.70 -8.20 43.45
C TRP A 66 -82.95 -6.88 43.69
N ALA A 67 -83.64 -5.73 43.79
CA ALA A 67 -83.00 -4.44 44.09
C ALA A 67 -82.44 -4.39 45.54
N ALA A 68 -83.04 -5.17 46.45
CA ALA A 68 -82.55 -5.33 47.82
C ALA A 68 -81.29 -6.22 47.87
N GLU A 69 -81.19 -7.23 47.01
CA GLU A 69 -79.99 -8.08 46.84
C GLU A 69 -78.82 -7.27 46.26
N ARG A 70 -79.10 -6.45 45.24
CA ARG A 70 -78.10 -5.58 44.58
C ARG A 70 -77.51 -4.54 45.56
N SER A 71 -78.27 -4.10 46.56
CA SER A 71 -77.77 -3.20 47.62
C SER A 71 -76.93 -3.92 48.69
N ARG A 72 -77.07 -5.24 48.84
CA ARG A 72 -76.24 -6.09 49.70
C ARG A 72 -74.98 -6.61 49.00
N GLU A 73 -75.00 -6.78 47.68
CA GLU A 73 -73.85 -7.21 46.86
C GLU A 73 -72.98 -6.05 46.34
N ALA A 74 -73.57 -4.87 46.11
CA ALA A 74 -72.83 -3.72 45.59
C ALA A 74 -71.69 -3.17 46.47
N PRO A 75 -71.67 -3.34 47.81
CA PRO A 75 -70.48 -3.04 48.60
C PRO A 75 -69.37 -4.06 48.36
N ARG A 76 -69.72 -5.36 48.24
CA ARG A 76 -68.76 -6.47 48.11
C ARG A 76 -68.11 -6.57 46.73
N GLU A 77 -68.75 -6.06 45.68
CA GLU A 77 -68.26 -6.12 44.29
C GLU A 77 -67.60 -4.81 43.80
N ARG A 78 -67.88 -3.67 44.45
CA ARG A 78 -67.12 -2.42 44.22
C ARG A 78 -65.72 -2.48 44.80
N ASP A 79 -65.55 -3.25 45.86
CA ASP A 79 -64.30 -3.35 46.62
C ASP A 79 -63.22 -4.18 45.89
N ARG A 80 -63.56 -5.15 45.03
CA ARG A 80 -62.56 -6.08 44.40
C ARG A 80 -61.91 -5.60 43.09
N GLY A 81 -61.94 -4.29 42.83
CA GLY A 81 -61.47 -3.64 41.59
C GLY A 81 -60.03 -3.10 41.58
N PRO A 82 -59.47 -2.60 42.69
CA PRO A 82 -58.12 -2.00 42.72
C PRO A 82 -56.93 -2.98 42.60
N PRO A 83 -56.87 -4.12 43.33
CA PRO A 83 -55.62 -4.88 43.47
C PRO A 83 -55.09 -5.47 42.15
N VAL A 84 -55.96 -5.93 41.25
CA VAL A 84 -55.55 -6.64 40.03
C VAL A 84 -54.92 -5.71 38.99
N SER A 85 -55.40 -4.47 38.89
CA SER A 85 -54.80 -3.46 37.99
C SER A 85 -53.45 -3.00 38.52
N ASP A 86 -53.35 -2.80 39.83
CA ASP A 86 -52.13 -2.39 40.51
C ASP A 86 -51.05 -3.49 40.43
N ILE A 87 -51.44 -4.76 40.57
CA ILE A 87 -50.56 -5.92 40.37
C ILE A 87 -50.12 -6.03 38.91
N LEU A 88 -51.00 -5.76 37.94
CA LEU A 88 -50.60 -5.73 36.52
C LEU A 88 -49.57 -4.63 36.24
N ASP A 89 -49.76 -3.44 36.79
CA ASP A 89 -48.79 -2.33 36.66
C ASP A 89 -47.47 -2.64 37.38
N PHE A 90 -47.52 -3.35 38.50
CA PHE A 90 -46.35 -3.89 39.19
C PHE A 90 -45.57 -4.86 38.30
N VAL A 91 -46.21 -5.88 37.73
CA VAL A 91 -45.54 -6.90 36.90
C VAL A 91 -44.99 -6.28 35.61
N LYS A 92 -45.72 -5.34 34.97
CA LYS A 92 -45.21 -4.57 33.82
C LYS A 92 -43.97 -3.76 34.17
N THR A 93 -43.97 -3.10 35.33
CA THR A 93 -42.82 -2.33 35.82
C THR A 93 -41.62 -3.24 36.09
N VAL A 94 -41.84 -4.42 36.67
CA VAL A 94 -40.78 -5.42 36.89
C VAL A 94 -40.19 -5.93 35.58
N LEU A 95 -41.02 -6.25 34.58
CA LEU A 95 -40.54 -6.65 33.26
C LEU A 95 -39.68 -5.58 32.59
N GLN A 96 -40.09 -4.31 32.68
CA GLN A 96 -39.35 -3.19 32.10
C GLN A 96 -38.02 -2.95 32.82
N PHE A 97 -38.01 -2.89 34.16
CA PHE A 97 -36.78 -2.66 34.94
C PHE A 97 -35.81 -3.83 34.93
N ASN A 98 -36.26 -5.06 34.69
CA ASN A 98 -35.37 -6.22 34.49
C ASN A 98 -34.53 -6.09 33.21
N LYS A 99 -34.99 -5.33 32.21
CA LYS A 99 -34.18 -5.03 31.01
C LYS A 99 -32.95 -4.18 31.33
N LEU A 100 -32.96 -3.43 32.44
CA LEU A 100 -31.82 -2.61 32.90
C LEU A 100 -30.62 -3.44 33.35
N GLN A 101 -30.81 -4.74 33.65
CA GLN A 101 -29.75 -5.63 34.16
C GLN A 101 -28.56 -5.74 33.20
N ARG A 102 -28.79 -5.53 31.89
CA ARG A 102 -27.78 -5.69 30.83
C ARG A 102 -27.45 -4.37 30.11
N VAL A 103 -27.90 -3.23 30.63
CA VAL A 103 -27.68 -1.94 29.98
C VAL A 103 -26.32 -1.36 30.40
N ASP A 104 -25.36 -1.46 29.49
CA ASP A 104 -24.07 -0.77 29.61
C ASP A 104 -24.03 0.46 28.71
N ILE A 105 -23.80 1.62 29.32
CA ILE A 105 -23.66 2.90 28.65
C ILE A 105 -22.19 3.09 28.23
N GLY A 106 -21.95 3.25 26.93
CA GLY A 106 -20.65 3.65 26.39
C GLY A 106 -20.40 5.17 26.50
N GLY A 107 -19.17 5.62 26.25
CA GLY A 107 -18.81 7.04 26.26
C GLY A 107 -17.75 7.40 27.30
N THR A 108 -17.37 8.69 27.34
CA THR A 108 -16.33 9.18 28.26
C THR A 108 -16.77 9.10 29.72
N LYS A 109 -18.08 9.26 29.97
CA LYS A 109 -18.71 9.08 31.29
C LYS A 109 -19.37 7.72 31.47
N GLY A 110 -19.20 6.81 30.51
CA GLY A 110 -19.90 5.51 30.47
C GLY A 110 -19.77 4.71 31.76
N LYS A 111 -18.56 4.57 32.33
CA LYS A 111 -18.35 3.80 33.58
C LYS A 111 -19.16 4.33 34.76
N VAL A 112 -19.24 5.65 34.92
CA VAL A 112 -19.97 6.30 36.01
C VAL A 112 -21.49 6.20 35.79
N LEU A 113 -21.92 6.36 34.55
CA LEU A 113 -23.34 6.27 34.17
C LEU A 113 -23.83 4.82 34.25
N SER A 114 -23.08 3.82 33.78
CA SER A 114 -23.40 2.39 33.95
C SER A 114 -23.38 1.96 35.41
N ALA A 115 -22.47 2.50 36.24
CA ALA A 115 -22.52 2.26 37.69
C ALA A 115 -23.78 2.87 38.32
N SER A 116 -24.22 4.03 37.83
CA SER A 116 -25.47 4.66 38.27
C SER A 116 -26.70 3.84 37.85
N VAL A 117 -26.72 3.28 36.64
CA VAL A 117 -27.78 2.36 36.17
C VAL A 117 -27.82 1.09 37.02
N ARG A 118 -26.67 0.47 37.30
CA ARG A 118 -26.58 -0.70 38.18
C ARG A 118 -27.08 -0.39 39.59
N LYS A 119 -26.71 0.75 40.16
CA LYS A 119 -27.21 1.18 41.47
C LYS A 119 -28.72 1.40 41.46
N VAL A 120 -29.27 1.97 40.39
CA VAL A 120 -30.74 2.10 40.23
C VAL A 120 -31.41 0.72 40.16
N HIS A 121 -30.79 -0.25 39.48
CA HIS A 121 -31.28 -1.62 39.40
C HIS A 121 -31.22 -2.35 40.76
N GLU A 122 -30.14 -2.22 41.52
CA GLU A 122 -30.01 -2.78 42.87
C GLU A 122 -31.06 -2.20 43.85
N GLU A 123 -31.30 -0.89 43.79
CA GLU A 123 -32.34 -0.23 44.58
C GLU A 123 -33.76 -0.68 44.16
N PHE A 124 -33.96 -0.93 42.86
CA PHE A 124 -35.19 -1.51 42.34
C PHE A 124 -35.40 -2.95 42.84
N GLU A 125 -34.39 -3.81 42.77
CA GLU A 125 -34.45 -5.19 43.28
C GLU A 125 -34.76 -5.22 44.77
N LYS A 126 -34.17 -4.30 45.55
CA LYS A 126 -34.49 -4.14 46.96
C LYS A 126 -35.94 -3.75 47.17
N ALA A 127 -36.45 -2.75 46.44
CA ALA A 127 -37.85 -2.33 46.55
C ALA A 127 -38.84 -3.45 46.14
N VAL A 128 -38.49 -4.27 45.15
CA VAL A 128 -39.26 -5.46 44.76
C VAL A 128 -39.17 -6.55 45.83
N GLY A 129 -38.00 -6.76 46.44
CA GLY A 129 -37.79 -7.70 47.55
C GLY A 129 -38.61 -7.34 48.77
N ASP A 130 -38.60 -6.07 49.17
CA ASP A 130 -39.39 -5.53 50.28
C ASP A 130 -40.89 -5.70 50.01
N PHE A 131 -41.34 -5.46 48.77
CA PHE A 131 -42.74 -5.65 48.36
C PHE A 131 -43.15 -7.14 48.26
N ARG A 132 -42.20 -8.07 48.04
CA ARG A 132 -42.45 -9.52 48.02
C ARG A 132 -42.53 -10.15 49.40
N GLN A 133 -41.87 -9.57 50.41
CA GLN A 133 -41.79 -10.10 51.78
C GLN A 133 -42.93 -9.62 52.69
N VAL A 134 -43.94 -9.00 52.10
CA VAL A 134 -45.10 -8.47 52.79
C VAL A 134 -45.92 -9.62 53.43
N PRO A 135 -46.31 -9.51 54.72
CA PRO A 135 -46.89 -10.62 55.49
C PRO A 135 -48.39 -10.86 55.23
N TYR A 136 -49.03 -10.06 54.38
CA TYR A 136 -50.47 -10.12 54.09
C TYR A 136 -50.76 -10.57 52.66
N ASP A 137 -51.96 -11.12 52.43
CA ASP A 137 -52.41 -11.55 51.10
C ASP A 137 -52.73 -10.34 50.22
N ILE A 138 -51.98 -10.19 49.13
CA ILE A 138 -52.12 -9.10 48.14
C ILE A 138 -53.46 -9.13 47.39
N PHE A 139 -54.22 -10.23 47.46
CA PHE A 139 -55.56 -10.32 46.89
C PHE A 139 -56.69 -10.09 47.91
N ASP A 140 -56.36 -9.89 49.20
CA ASP A 140 -57.37 -9.52 50.20
C ASP A 140 -57.72 -8.04 50.10
N VAL A 141 -58.99 -7.80 49.81
CA VAL A 141 -59.57 -6.50 49.52
C VAL A 141 -59.87 -5.70 50.79
N LYS A 142 -59.89 -6.36 51.95
CA LYS A 142 -60.12 -5.71 53.25
C LYS A 142 -58.86 -5.10 53.84
N GLU A 143 -57.70 -5.44 53.30
CA GLU A 143 -56.40 -5.00 53.80
C GLU A 143 -56.01 -3.65 53.17
N THR A 144 -56.09 -2.58 53.97
CA THR A 144 -55.72 -1.22 53.50
C THR A 144 -54.22 -1.02 53.40
N ASP A 145 -53.43 -1.90 54.03
CA ASP A 145 -51.97 -1.83 54.03
C ASP A 145 -51.37 -2.04 52.62
N PHE A 146 -51.99 -2.86 51.77
CA PHE A 146 -51.57 -3.05 50.37
C PHE A 146 -51.54 -1.74 49.57
N ILE A 147 -52.59 -0.93 49.67
CA ILE A 147 -52.69 0.33 48.92
C ILE A 147 -51.62 1.32 49.38
N ARG A 148 -51.34 1.38 50.69
CA ARG A 148 -50.30 2.22 51.26
C ARG A 148 -48.92 1.81 50.76
N ASP A 149 -48.61 0.52 50.84
CA ASP A 149 -47.29 -0.01 50.50
C ASP A 149 -47.07 0.01 48.98
N PHE A 150 -48.12 -0.20 48.18
CA PHE A 150 -48.09 -0.03 46.72
C PHE A 150 -47.91 1.45 46.31
N HIS A 151 -48.54 2.39 47.01
CA HIS A 151 -48.30 3.82 46.79
C HIS A 151 -46.86 4.22 47.14
N ALA A 152 -46.33 3.70 48.26
CA ALA A 152 -44.92 3.88 48.62
C ALA A 152 -43.98 3.31 47.54
N PHE A 153 -44.26 2.11 47.02
CA PHE A 153 -43.55 1.52 45.89
C PHE A 153 -43.63 2.40 44.63
N ARG A 154 -44.81 2.92 44.27
CA ARG A 154 -44.93 3.83 43.11
C ARG A 154 -44.12 5.12 43.27
N LEU A 155 -43.99 5.64 44.50
CA LEU A 155 -43.16 6.81 44.78
C LEU A 155 -41.67 6.50 44.60
N THR A 156 -41.20 5.32 45.06
CA THR A 156 -39.79 4.90 44.86
C THR A 156 -39.50 4.67 43.38
N ILE A 157 -40.39 3.99 42.65
CA ILE A 157 -40.26 3.79 41.19
C ILE A 157 -40.22 5.13 40.44
N ARG A 158 -41.05 6.11 40.81
CA ARG A 158 -41.03 7.43 40.19
C ARG A 158 -39.70 8.17 40.44
N ASP A 159 -39.06 7.97 41.59
CA ASP A 159 -37.75 8.54 41.88
C ASP A 159 -36.65 7.86 41.04
N LEU A 160 -36.69 6.54 40.93
CA LEU A 160 -35.79 5.77 40.06
C LEU A 160 -35.96 6.16 38.58
N ASP A 161 -37.19 6.37 38.11
CA ASP A 161 -37.47 6.86 36.76
C ASP A 161 -36.87 8.25 36.49
N ARG A 162 -36.92 9.16 37.47
CA ARG A 162 -36.30 10.50 37.35
C ARG A 162 -34.78 10.41 37.29
N ARG A 163 -34.20 9.52 38.09
CA ARG A 163 -32.75 9.25 38.06
C ARG A 163 -32.33 8.64 36.73
N LEU A 164 -33.08 7.69 36.19
CA LEU A 164 -32.86 7.14 34.84
C LEU A 164 -33.00 8.20 33.76
N GLY A 165 -33.99 9.10 33.87
CA GLY A 165 -34.15 10.22 32.95
C GLY A 165 -32.94 11.16 32.97
N SER A 166 -32.39 11.44 34.15
CA SER A 166 -31.16 12.24 34.29
C SER A 166 -29.94 11.53 33.70
N VAL A 167 -29.81 10.21 33.92
CA VAL A 167 -28.75 9.38 33.32
C VAL A 167 -28.86 9.38 31.80
N LEU A 168 -30.05 9.19 31.24
CA LEU A 168 -30.30 9.24 29.80
C LEU A 168 -29.97 10.62 29.23
N ALA A 169 -30.38 11.70 29.89
CA ALA A 169 -30.08 13.07 29.46
C ALA A 169 -28.57 13.35 29.45
N SER A 170 -27.84 12.92 30.48
CA SER A 170 -26.39 13.08 30.56
C SER A 170 -25.66 12.18 29.57
N ALA A 171 -26.11 10.95 29.36
CA ALA A 171 -25.53 10.02 28.39
C ALA A 171 -25.72 10.52 26.96
N PHE A 172 -26.90 11.09 26.64
CA PHE A 172 -27.19 11.65 25.33
C PHE A 172 -26.31 12.87 25.01
N GLN A 173 -26.00 13.69 26.02
CA GLN A 173 -25.09 14.83 25.89
C GLN A 173 -23.61 14.42 25.76
N ASP A 174 -23.21 13.28 26.34
CA ASP A 174 -21.84 12.75 26.26
C ASP A 174 -21.51 12.16 24.88
N GLN A 175 -22.53 11.77 24.11
CA GLN A 175 -22.37 11.26 22.75
C GLN A 175 -22.41 12.41 21.73
N ASP A 176 -21.36 12.55 20.93
CA ASP A 176 -21.29 13.57 19.87
C ASP A 176 -21.77 13.05 18.51
N THR A 177 -21.69 11.74 18.25
CA THR A 177 -22.07 11.16 16.95
C THR A 177 -23.53 10.75 16.91
N LEU A 178 -24.17 10.91 15.75
CA LEU A 178 -25.53 10.44 15.49
C LEU A 178 -25.67 8.93 15.76
N HIS A 179 -24.68 8.14 15.32
CA HIS A 179 -24.64 6.70 15.55
C HIS A 179 -24.54 6.34 17.04
N GLY A 180 -23.70 7.04 17.81
CA GLY A 180 -23.57 6.83 19.25
C GLY A 180 -24.86 7.16 20.00
N ARG A 181 -25.53 8.26 19.64
CA ARG A 181 -26.84 8.65 20.18
C ARG A 181 -27.93 7.63 19.85
N ALA A 182 -27.99 7.15 18.61
CA ALA A 182 -28.96 6.14 18.21
C ALA A 182 -28.73 4.80 18.95
N LYS A 183 -27.47 4.35 19.08
CA LYS A 183 -27.14 3.14 19.83
C LYS A 183 -27.49 3.25 21.32
N LEU A 184 -27.36 4.44 21.91
CA LEU A 184 -27.82 4.69 23.27
C LEU A 184 -29.35 4.51 23.38
N LEU A 185 -30.12 5.02 22.42
CA LEU A 185 -31.57 4.84 22.41
C LEU A 185 -31.97 3.37 22.24
N ASP A 186 -31.27 2.62 21.36
CA ASP A 186 -31.42 1.16 21.21
C ASP A 186 -31.17 0.44 22.56
N ALA A 187 -30.22 0.89 23.38
CA ALA A 187 -29.92 0.29 24.68
C ALA A 187 -31.02 0.52 25.75
N PHE A 188 -31.84 1.56 25.58
CA PHE A 188 -32.97 1.87 26.46
C PHE A 188 -34.33 1.41 25.88
N GLU A 189 -34.30 0.59 24.83
CA GLU A 189 -35.51 0.08 24.17
C GLU A 189 -36.44 -0.63 25.17
N GLY A 190 -37.74 -0.33 25.10
CA GLY A 190 -38.76 -0.84 26.03
C GLY A 190 -38.83 -0.16 27.40
N LEU A 191 -37.84 0.66 27.78
CA LEU A 191 -37.93 1.58 28.92
C LEU A 191 -38.43 2.97 28.49
N LEU A 192 -38.20 3.33 27.22
CA LEU A 192 -38.61 4.61 26.64
C LEU A 192 -40.12 4.82 26.57
N GLU A 193 -40.93 3.76 26.74
CA GLU A 193 -42.40 3.84 26.84
C GLU A 193 -42.88 4.47 28.16
N ARG A 194 -42.01 4.59 29.16
CA ARG A 194 -42.36 5.16 30.47
C ARG A 194 -42.50 6.68 30.36
N PRO A 195 -43.54 7.29 30.98
CA PRO A 195 -43.89 8.69 30.74
C PRO A 195 -42.79 9.69 31.11
N VAL A 196 -42.00 9.40 32.15
CA VAL A 196 -40.88 10.26 32.58
C VAL A 196 -39.74 10.24 31.56
N LEU A 197 -39.44 9.08 30.98
CA LEU A 197 -38.39 8.90 29.98
C LEU A 197 -38.85 9.41 28.61
N GLN A 198 -40.12 9.21 28.26
CA GLN A 198 -40.72 9.72 27.04
C GLN A 198 -40.67 11.26 26.99
N ALA A 199 -40.91 11.95 28.11
CA ALA A 199 -40.79 13.41 28.20
C ALA A 199 -39.35 13.94 28.02
N GLU A 200 -38.34 13.14 28.36
CA GLU A 200 -36.94 13.45 28.04
C GLU A 200 -36.63 13.13 26.57
N LEU A 201 -37.13 12.00 26.05
CA LEU A 201 -36.97 11.59 24.66
C LEU A 201 -37.48 12.65 23.67
N VAL A 202 -38.69 13.18 23.90
CA VAL A 202 -39.28 14.26 23.06
C VAL A 202 -38.33 15.46 22.94
N ARG A 203 -37.71 15.87 24.05
CA ARG A 203 -36.76 17.00 24.07
C ARG A 203 -35.46 16.66 23.34
N LYS A 204 -34.94 15.44 23.48
CA LYS A 204 -33.69 15.01 22.82
C LYS A 204 -33.89 14.70 21.34
N GLN A 205 -35.08 14.29 20.92
CA GLN A 205 -35.40 13.99 19.53
C GLN A 205 -35.22 15.22 18.62
N GLN A 206 -35.61 16.42 19.08
CA GLN A 206 -35.37 17.66 18.31
C GLN A 206 -33.88 17.90 18.05
N VAL A 207 -33.03 17.57 19.02
CA VAL A 207 -31.57 17.69 18.89
C VAL A 207 -31.02 16.63 17.91
N LEU A 208 -31.59 15.42 17.93
CA LEU A 208 -31.22 14.34 17.00
C LEU A 208 -31.57 14.70 15.55
N ILE A 209 -32.81 15.17 15.33
CA ILE A 209 -33.29 15.62 14.02
C ILE A 209 -32.44 16.78 13.50
N GLY A 210 -32.20 17.81 14.33
CA GLY A 210 -31.39 18.95 13.94
C GLY A 210 -29.91 18.60 13.67
N GLN A 211 -29.36 17.60 14.38
CA GLN A 211 -28.02 17.10 14.07
C GLN A 211 -28.00 16.39 12.71
N TYR A 212 -28.93 15.46 12.48
CA TYR A 212 -28.97 14.74 11.22
C TYR A 212 -29.25 15.67 10.03
N GLN A 213 -30.12 16.67 10.19
CA GLN A 213 -30.34 17.68 9.17
C GLN A 213 -29.03 18.38 8.77
N ARG A 214 -28.21 18.81 9.74
CA ARG A 214 -26.88 19.39 9.45
C ARG A 214 -25.95 18.41 8.75
N ASP A 215 -25.96 17.14 9.18
CA ASP A 215 -25.14 16.09 8.55
C ASP A 215 -25.55 15.87 7.08
N VAL A 216 -26.85 15.96 6.76
CA VAL A 216 -27.36 15.87 5.38
C VAL A 216 -27.01 17.11 4.57
N GLU A 217 -27.12 18.31 5.14
CA GLU A 217 -26.73 19.57 4.49
C GLU A 217 -25.21 19.59 4.19
N GLU A 218 -24.38 19.13 5.13
CA GLU A 218 -22.93 18.99 4.92
C GLU A 218 -22.61 17.97 3.83
N LEU A 219 -23.35 16.84 3.80
CA LEU A 219 -23.21 15.85 2.73
C LEU A 219 -23.58 16.45 1.37
N GLU A 220 -24.71 17.16 1.26
CA GLU A 220 -25.14 17.83 0.04
C GLU A 220 -24.10 18.87 -0.43
N ALA A 221 -23.58 19.70 0.48
CA ALA A 221 -22.53 20.65 0.19
C ALA A 221 -21.24 19.96 -0.29
N SER A 222 -20.84 18.86 0.36
CA SER A 222 -19.68 18.08 -0.03
C SER A 222 -19.85 17.41 -1.40
N PHE A 223 -21.08 17.01 -1.75
CA PHE A 223 -21.39 16.44 -3.05
C PHE A 223 -21.27 17.50 -4.14
N VAL A 224 -21.88 18.67 -3.97
CA VAL A 224 -21.83 19.78 -4.94
C VAL A 224 -20.41 20.28 -5.14
N ALA A 225 -19.60 20.40 -4.09
CA ALA A 225 -18.22 20.87 -4.21
C ALA A 225 -17.29 19.89 -4.95
N ASN A 226 -17.59 18.58 -4.88
CA ASN A 226 -16.72 17.55 -5.43
C ASN A 226 -17.22 16.94 -6.75
N VAL A 227 -18.45 17.19 -7.18
CA VAL A 227 -19.03 16.58 -8.39
C VAL A 227 -18.21 16.90 -9.63
N GLU A 228 -17.84 18.17 -9.83
CA GLU A 228 -17.05 18.62 -10.99
C GLU A 228 -15.65 17.99 -10.98
N ARG A 229 -15.06 17.85 -9.79
CA ARG A 229 -13.72 17.26 -9.59
C ARG A 229 -13.70 15.77 -9.89
N VAL A 230 -14.77 15.08 -9.48
CA VAL A 230 -14.98 13.64 -9.75
C VAL A 230 -15.25 13.41 -11.23
N GLU A 231 -16.05 14.25 -11.89
CA GLU A 231 -16.30 14.16 -13.34
C GLU A 231 -15.03 14.48 -14.15
N GLY A 232 -14.26 15.49 -13.73
CA GLY A 232 -13.00 15.90 -14.34
C GLY A 232 -11.82 14.94 -14.10
N CYS A 233 -12.01 13.89 -13.29
CA CYS A 233 -10.96 12.93 -12.91
C CYS A 233 -9.73 13.62 -12.31
N GLU A 234 -9.93 14.66 -11.49
CA GLU A 234 -8.82 15.40 -10.89
C GLU A 234 -8.04 14.56 -9.86
N PRO A 235 -6.72 14.78 -9.71
CA PRO A 235 -5.90 14.03 -8.75
C PRO A 235 -6.36 14.15 -7.29
N ASP A 236 -7.01 15.26 -6.95
CA ASP A 236 -7.50 15.59 -5.60
C ASP A 236 -9.02 15.33 -5.45
N ALA A 237 -9.61 14.60 -6.40
CA ALA A 237 -10.98 14.13 -6.27
C ALA A 237 -11.09 13.07 -5.15
N PRO A 238 -12.21 13.01 -4.39
CA PRO A 238 -12.44 12.03 -3.32
C PRO A 238 -12.75 10.63 -3.87
N LEU A 239 -11.89 10.11 -4.75
CA LEU A 239 -11.98 8.78 -5.33
C LEU A 239 -11.08 7.82 -4.58
N PHE A 240 -11.56 6.60 -4.38
CA PHE A 240 -10.75 5.53 -3.83
C PHE A 240 -9.61 5.18 -4.79
N TYR A 241 -8.39 5.02 -4.26
CA TYR A 241 -7.22 4.65 -5.05
C TYR A 241 -7.45 3.35 -5.83
N ASN A 242 -6.87 3.28 -7.04
CA ASN A 242 -6.93 2.12 -7.94
C ASN A 242 -8.32 1.74 -8.48
N LEU A 243 -9.36 2.56 -8.28
CA LEU A 243 -10.63 2.41 -8.98
C LEU A 243 -10.63 3.16 -10.32
N PRO A 244 -11.21 2.57 -11.38
CA PRO A 244 -11.43 3.28 -12.64
C PRO A 244 -12.33 4.50 -12.45
N PRO A 245 -12.25 5.52 -13.33
CA PRO A 245 -13.01 6.76 -13.20
C PRO A 245 -14.53 6.59 -13.02
N VAL A 246 -15.18 5.77 -13.85
CA VAL A 246 -16.65 5.59 -13.76
C VAL A 246 -17.01 4.77 -12.52
N ALA A 247 -16.32 3.65 -12.29
CA ALA A 247 -16.58 2.78 -11.14
C ALA A 247 -16.28 3.48 -9.79
N GLY A 248 -15.24 4.31 -9.74
CA GLY A 248 -14.90 5.13 -8.59
C GLY A 248 -15.97 6.18 -8.30
N ALA A 249 -16.44 6.90 -9.32
CA ALA A 249 -17.51 7.88 -9.18
C ALA A 249 -18.81 7.24 -8.66
N LEU A 250 -19.19 6.07 -9.19
CA LEU A 250 -20.34 5.31 -8.72
C LEU A 250 -20.15 4.79 -7.29
N SER A 251 -18.96 4.29 -6.95
CA SER A 251 -18.66 3.83 -5.59
C SER A 251 -18.68 4.98 -4.57
N TRP A 252 -18.20 6.16 -4.95
CA TRP A 252 -18.29 7.37 -4.15
C TRP A 252 -19.75 7.78 -3.92
N ALA A 253 -20.56 7.87 -4.98
CA ALA A 253 -21.99 8.19 -4.87
C ALA A 253 -22.75 7.17 -3.99
N ARG A 254 -22.49 5.87 -4.18
CA ARG A 254 -23.05 4.80 -3.33
C ARG A 254 -22.62 4.91 -1.88
N SER A 255 -21.38 5.30 -1.61
CA SER A 255 -20.89 5.50 -0.25
C SER A 255 -21.62 6.66 0.45
N LEU A 256 -21.87 7.76 -0.27
CA LEU A 256 -22.68 8.87 0.23
C LEU A 256 -24.13 8.44 0.46
N ARG A 257 -24.71 7.66 -0.45
CA ARG A 257 -26.05 7.10 -0.30
C ARG A 257 -26.16 6.19 0.92
N MET A 258 -25.21 5.29 1.15
CA MET A 258 -25.21 4.42 2.35
C MET A 258 -25.14 5.26 3.63
N ARG A 259 -24.24 6.25 3.69
CA ARG A 259 -24.17 7.18 4.84
C ARG A 259 -25.47 7.93 5.10
N LEU A 260 -26.23 8.23 4.05
CA LEU A 260 -27.53 8.89 4.14
C LEU A 260 -28.65 7.91 4.54
N GLN A 261 -28.62 6.67 4.07
CA GLN A 261 -29.65 5.66 4.34
C GLN A 261 -29.53 5.01 5.72
N ASP A 262 -28.33 4.74 6.21
CA ASP A 262 -28.09 4.04 7.49
C ASP A 262 -28.80 4.66 8.72
N PRO A 263 -28.74 5.99 8.95
CA PRO A 263 -29.37 6.60 10.14
C PRO A 263 -30.90 6.77 10.03
N MET A 264 -31.45 6.82 8.81
CA MET A 264 -32.86 7.18 8.58
C MET A 264 -33.85 6.21 9.26
N PRO A 265 -33.73 4.87 9.14
CA PRO A 265 -34.62 3.92 9.82
C PRO A 265 -34.63 4.09 11.33
N LYS A 266 -33.48 4.42 11.94
CA LYS A 266 -33.38 4.59 13.38
C LYS A 266 -34.11 5.84 13.86
N ILE A 267 -34.03 6.92 13.09
CA ILE A 267 -34.72 8.18 13.41
C ILE A 267 -36.24 8.01 13.23
N VAL A 268 -36.67 7.27 12.20
CA VAL A 268 -38.07 6.89 11.99
C VAL A 268 -38.59 6.08 13.19
N ALA A 269 -37.87 5.04 13.61
CA ALA A 269 -38.25 4.23 14.78
C ALA A 269 -38.34 5.07 16.06
N CYS A 270 -37.41 6.01 16.28
CA CYS A 270 -37.48 6.93 17.43
C CYS A 270 -38.70 7.88 17.37
N ASN A 271 -39.14 8.26 16.17
CA ASN A 271 -40.31 9.10 15.96
C ASN A 271 -41.61 8.31 16.21
N GLU A 272 -41.65 7.01 15.89
CA GLU A 272 -42.80 6.14 16.14
C GLU A 272 -43.07 5.89 17.64
N LEU A 273 -42.05 6.01 18.49
CA LEU A 273 -42.15 5.88 19.96
C LEU A 273 -42.79 7.11 20.64
N LEU A 274 -43.04 8.19 19.90
CA LEU A 274 -43.67 9.39 20.43
C LEU A 274 -45.20 9.20 20.58
N PRO A 275 -45.84 9.89 21.55
CA PRO A 275 -47.29 9.87 21.66
C PRO A 275 -47.95 10.29 20.35
N ARG A 276 -48.99 9.55 19.93
CA ARG A 276 -49.74 9.83 18.68
C ARG A 276 -50.25 11.27 18.67
N GLY A 277 -49.70 12.12 17.80
CA GLY A 277 -50.19 13.48 17.56
C GLY A 277 -49.12 14.54 17.34
N GLU A 278 -47.87 14.31 17.72
CA GLU A 278 -46.78 15.28 17.63
C GLU A 278 -45.67 14.81 16.68
N VAL A 279 -45.97 14.63 15.38
CA VAL A 279 -44.88 14.55 14.39
C VAL A 279 -44.31 15.96 14.23
N PRO A 280 -43.06 16.21 14.62
CA PRO A 280 -42.49 17.55 14.50
C PRO A 280 -42.48 17.99 13.04
N SER A 281 -42.78 19.26 12.76
CA SER A 281 -42.60 19.83 11.42
C SER A 281 -41.15 19.66 10.93
N SER A 282 -40.19 19.75 11.85
CA SER A 282 -38.77 19.50 11.62
C SER A 282 -38.46 18.09 11.09
N PHE A 283 -39.24 17.07 11.47
CA PHE A 283 -39.07 15.72 10.94
C PHE A 283 -39.51 15.62 9.48
N LYS A 284 -40.62 16.29 9.11
CA LYS A 284 -41.10 16.32 7.71
C LYS A 284 -40.16 17.09 6.80
N GLU A 285 -39.57 18.18 7.29
CA GLU A 285 -38.54 18.94 6.58
C GLU A 285 -37.30 18.09 6.33
N LEU A 286 -36.87 17.33 7.34
CA LEU A 286 -35.77 16.38 7.22
C LEU A 286 -36.07 15.26 6.21
N GLU A 287 -37.27 14.65 6.24
CA GLU A 287 -37.68 13.63 5.28
C GLU A 287 -37.67 14.15 3.83
N ALA A 288 -38.14 15.39 3.63
CA ALA A 288 -38.12 16.04 2.33
C ALA A 288 -36.68 16.32 1.85
N LEU A 289 -35.81 16.81 2.73
CA LEU A 289 -34.39 17.03 2.44
C LEU A 289 -33.69 15.72 2.08
N HIS A 290 -33.85 14.69 2.91
CA HIS A 290 -33.31 13.35 2.69
C HIS A 290 -33.72 12.76 1.34
N SER A 291 -35.02 12.83 1.04
CA SER A 291 -35.58 12.34 -0.23
C SER A 291 -35.03 13.10 -1.43
N ARG A 292 -34.89 14.43 -1.32
CA ARG A 292 -34.28 15.27 -2.35
C ARG A 292 -32.84 14.88 -2.62
N THR A 293 -32.02 14.77 -1.59
CA THR A 293 -30.59 14.43 -1.73
C THR A 293 -30.42 13.02 -2.30
N LEU A 294 -31.27 12.06 -1.91
CA LEU A 294 -31.29 10.72 -2.51
C LEU A 294 -31.61 10.74 -4.00
N GLN A 295 -32.59 11.55 -4.43
CA GLN A 295 -32.93 11.71 -5.86
C GLN A 295 -31.78 12.34 -6.63
N THR A 296 -31.08 13.33 -6.07
CA THR A 296 -29.90 13.92 -6.69
C THR A 296 -28.81 12.88 -6.91
N LEU A 297 -28.49 12.08 -5.89
CA LEU A 297 -27.50 10.99 -5.99
C LEU A 297 -27.91 9.93 -7.04
N ASP A 298 -29.20 9.59 -7.10
CA ASP A 298 -29.74 8.64 -8.07
C ASP A 298 -29.65 9.12 -9.52
N SER A 299 -29.99 10.40 -9.73
CA SER A 299 -29.88 11.03 -11.04
C SER A 299 -28.42 11.08 -11.52
N PHE A 300 -27.47 11.31 -10.61
CA PHE A 300 -26.03 11.29 -10.91
C PHE A 300 -25.56 9.88 -11.28
N GLU A 301 -25.90 8.86 -10.49
CA GLU A 301 -25.53 7.47 -10.79
C GLU A 301 -26.10 7.01 -12.13
N THR A 302 -27.38 7.29 -12.39
CA THR A 302 -28.06 6.90 -13.64
C THR A 302 -27.46 7.60 -14.85
N ARG A 303 -27.21 8.91 -14.75
CA ARG A 303 -26.56 9.68 -15.81
C ARG A 303 -25.17 9.14 -16.11
N ARG A 304 -24.34 8.94 -15.07
CA ARG A 304 -22.97 8.49 -15.23
C ARG A 304 -22.88 7.09 -15.83
N TYR A 305 -23.79 6.20 -15.42
CA TYR A 305 -23.91 4.86 -15.99
C TYR A 305 -24.39 4.89 -17.46
N SER A 306 -25.33 5.77 -17.80
CA SER A 306 -25.78 5.97 -19.19
C SER A 306 -24.67 6.49 -20.10
N ASP A 307 -23.89 7.47 -19.63
CA ASP A 307 -22.75 8.02 -20.36
C ASP A 307 -21.71 6.92 -20.63
N TRP A 308 -21.41 6.12 -19.62
CA TRP A 308 -20.52 4.96 -19.77
C TRP A 308 -21.04 3.96 -20.80
N LYS A 309 -22.34 3.64 -20.80
CA LYS A 309 -22.95 2.74 -21.79
C LYS A 309 -22.76 3.26 -23.22
N GLY A 310 -22.83 4.58 -23.44
CA GLY A 310 -22.50 5.20 -24.72
C GLY A 310 -21.03 5.08 -25.12
N GLU A 311 -20.12 5.13 -24.14
CA GLU A 311 -18.67 4.97 -24.36
C GLU A 311 -18.25 3.53 -24.71
N VAL A 312 -19.01 2.51 -24.28
CA VAL A 312 -18.71 1.08 -24.56
C VAL A 312 -18.58 0.82 -26.06
N ALA A 313 -19.53 1.31 -26.86
CA ALA A 313 -19.54 1.10 -28.31
C ALA A 313 -18.34 1.76 -29.00
N GLU A 314 -17.91 2.92 -28.51
CA GLU A 314 -16.73 3.61 -29.04
C GLU A 314 -15.43 2.90 -28.62
N ALA A 315 -15.36 2.38 -27.40
CA ALA A 315 -14.24 1.55 -26.95
C ALA A 315 -14.13 0.27 -27.77
N ALA A 316 -15.25 -0.40 -28.09
CA ALA A 316 -15.26 -1.61 -28.92
C ALA A 316 -14.64 -1.37 -30.30
N LYS A 317 -14.88 -0.21 -30.93
CA LYS A 317 -14.25 0.14 -32.22
C LYS A 317 -12.73 0.21 -32.13
N ARG A 318 -12.17 0.51 -30.96
CA ARG A 318 -10.71 0.58 -30.74
C ARG A 318 -10.04 -0.80 -30.85
N LEU A 319 -10.78 -1.90 -30.78
CA LEU A 319 -10.26 -3.25 -31.08
C LEU A 319 -9.91 -3.44 -32.57
N HIS A 320 -10.37 -2.56 -33.45
CA HIS A 320 -9.98 -2.56 -34.87
C HIS A 320 -8.68 -1.78 -35.15
N LEU A 321 -8.04 -1.27 -34.11
CA LEU A 321 -6.71 -0.68 -34.21
C LEU A 321 -5.65 -1.78 -34.41
N ARG A 322 -4.51 -1.36 -34.98
CA ARG A 322 -3.35 -2.22 -35.23
C ARG A 322 -2.71 -2.66 -33.91
N LEU A 323 -2.00 -3.79 -33.89
CA LEU A 323 -1.35 -4.30 -32.67
C LEU A 323 -0.19 -3.43 -32.21
N LEU A 324 0.63 -2.93 -33.16
CA LEU A 324 1.84 -2.18 -32.90
C LEU A 324 1.78 -0.79 -33.55
N ARG A 325 2.50 0.17 -32.98
CA ARG A 325 2.70 1.51 -33.53
C ARG A 325 4.17 1.89 -33.49
N ARG A 326 4.68 2.46 -34.59
CA ARG A 326 6.01 3.10 -34.63
C ARG A 326 5.89 4.56 -34.18
N HIS A 327 6.88 5.04 -33.45
CA HIS A 327 6.98 6.45 -33.10
C HIS A 327 7.73 7.22 -34.20
N ASP A 328 7.11 8.25 -34.79
CA ASP A 328 7.59 8.92 -36.00
C ASP A 328 8.97 9.59 -35.84
N ARG A 329 9.34 10.00 -34.61
CA ARG A 329 10.61 10.69 -34.35
C ARG A 329 11.76 9.79 -33.95
N THR A 330 11.47 8.65 -33.33
CA THR A 330 12.48 7.79 -32.69
C THR A 330 12.59 6.42 -33.33
N GLY A 331 11.65 6.05 -34.22
CA GLY A 331 11.61 4.72 -34.84
C GLY A 331 11.20 3.58 -33.89
N LEU A 332 11.12 3.84 -32.58
CA LEU A 332 10.80 2.86 -31.54
C LEU A 332 9.37 2.35 -31.65
N LEU A 333 9.18 1.10 -31.24
CA LEU A 333 7.89 0.42 -31.23
C LEU A 333 7.17 0.63 -29.90
N LYS A 334 5.84 0.66 -29.96
CA LYS A 334 4.95 0.63 -28.80
C LYS A 334 3.74 -0.26 -29.11
N VAL A 335 3.31 -1.04 -28.13
CA VAL A 335 2.05 -1.80 -28.23
C VAL A 335 0.88 -0.83 -28.26
N ASN A 336 0.02 -0.98 -29.27
CA ASN A 336 -1.11 -0.11 -29.52
C ASN A 336 -2.38 -0.72 -28.90
N PHE A 337 -2.34 -0.89 -27.58
CA PHE A 337 -3.52 -1.22 -26.78
C PHE A 337 -4.06 0.06 -26.14
N ASP A 338 -5.25 0.48 -26.55
CA ASP A 338 -5.79 1.78 -26.17
C ASP A 338 -6.13 1.84 -24.67
N PRO A 339 -5.71 2.89 -23.93
CA PRO A 339 -6.00 3.02 -22.50
C PRO A 339 -7.50 2.99 -22.15
N ALA A 340 -8.39 3.39 -23.07
CA ALA A 340 -9.83 3.30 -22.85
C ALA A 340 -10.33 1.86 -22.81
N LEU A 341 -9.70 0.92 -23.53
CA LEU A 341 -10.01 -0.52 -23.42
C LEU A 341 -9.57 -1.07 -22.06
N VAL A 342 -8.39 -0.68 -21.57
CA VAL A 342 -7.93 -1.05 -20.22
C VAL A 342 -8.91 -0.52 -19.16
N ARG A 343 -9.37 0.73 -19.32
CA ARG A 343 -10.36 1.34 -18.44
C ARG A 343 -11.68 0.57 -18.48
N LEU A 344 -12.22 0.28 -19.67
CA LEU A 344 -13.44 -0.49 -19.85
C LEU A 344 -13.36 -1.87 -19.18
N LEU A 345 -12.29 -2.63 -19.43
CA LEU A 345 -12.09 -3.97 -18.87
C LEU A 345 -12.04 -3.94 -17.33
N ARG A 346 -11.41 -2.92 -16.74
CA ARG A 346 -11.40 -2.73 -15.29
C ARG A 346 -12.77 -2.31 -14.77
N GLU A 347 -13.49 -1.44 -15.46
CA GLU A 347 -14.84 -0.99 -15.07
C GLU A 347 -15.84 -2.13 -15.07
N VAL A 348 -15.85 -2.97 -16.12
CA VAL A 348 -16.71 -4.16 -16.21
C VAL A 348 -16.47 -5.10 -15.02
N ARG A 349 -15.20 -5.33 -14.65
CA ARG A 349 -14.87 -6.13 -13.45
C ARG A 349 -15.52 -5.57 -12.19
N PHE A 350 -15.43 -4.26 -11.96
CA PHE A 350 -16.03 -3.64 -10.78
C PHE A 350 -17.57 -3.64 -10.84
N PHE A 351 -18.16 -3.48 -12.03
CA PHE A 351 -19.62 -3.53 -12.20
C PHE A 351 -20.20 -4.91 -11.89
N LEU A 352 -19.50 -5.98 -12.27
CA LEU A 352 -19.86 -7.34 -11.88
C LEU A 352 -19.80 -7.54 -10.35
N ILE A 353 -18.78 -6.99 -9.68
CA ILE A 353 -18.68 -7.03 -8.20
C ILE A 353 -19.81 -6.23 -7.55
N PHE A 354 -20.17 -5.10 -8.16
CA PHE A 354 -21.22 -4.20 -7.71
C PHE A 354 -22.65 -4.69 -8.01
N GLY A 355 -22.80 -5.81 -8.71
CA GLY A 355 -24.09 -6.36 -9.13
C GLY A 355 -24.84 -5.48 -10.13
N LEU A 356 -24.14 -4.64 -10.89
CA LEU A 356 -24.73 -3.81 -11.93
C LEU A 356 -24.93 -4.64 -13.20
N GLU A 357 -26.04 -4.40 -13.90
CA GLU A 357 -26.23 -4.95 -15.25
C GLU A 357 -25.15 -4.39 -16.17
N VAL A 358 -24.59 -5.24 -17.04
CA VAL A 358 -23.53 -4.86 -17.98
C VAL A 358 -24.02 -5.18 -19.39
N PRO A 359 -23.87 -4.28 -20.38
CA PRO A 359 -24.22 -4.56 -21.77
C PRO A 359 -23.51 -5.80 -22.31
N GLU A 360 -24.19 -6.60 -23.14
CA GLU A 360 -23.63 -7.83 -23.73
C GLU A 360 -22.34 -7.57 -24.53
N GLU A 361 -22.24 -6.43 -25.22
CA GLU A 361 -21.03 -6.00 -25.93
C GLU A 361 -19.82 -5.87 -24.98
N ALA A 362 -20.01 -5.33 -23.78
CA ALA A 362 -18.94 -5.22 -22.80
C ALA A 362 -18.58 -6.57 -22.16
N LEU A 363 -19.56 -7.47 -22.00
CA LEU A 363 -19.33 -8.82 -21.47
C LEU A 363 -18.55 -9.70 -22.45
N THR A 364 -18.84 -9.61 -23.75
CA THR A 364 -18.07 -10.33 -24.79
C THR A 364 -16.63 -9.85 -24.90
N ILE A 365 -16.38 -8.55 -24.72
CA ILE A 365 -15.01 -8.01 -24.64
C ILE A 365 -14.32 -8.49 -23.35
N TYR A 366 -15.05 -8.52 -22.23
CA TYR A 366 -14.50 -8.93 -20.94
C TYR A 366 -14.17 -10.43 -20.86
N SER A 367 -14.90 -11.30 -21.57
CA SER A 367 -14.56 -12.74 -21.61
C SER A 367 -13.17 -13.00 -22.20
N MET A 368 -12.68 -12.10 -23.06
CA MET A 368 -11.35 -12.15 -23.67
C MET A 368 -10.28 -11.41 -22.86
N VAL A 369 -10.58 -10.88 -21.68
CA VAL A 369 -9.66 -10.06 -20.87
C VAL A 369 -8.33 -10.74 -20.58
N ASP A 370 -8.35 -12.03 -20.23
CA ASP A 370 -7.15 -12.79 -19.89
C ASP A 370 -6.27 -13.06 -21.12
N ILE A 371 -6.91 -13.22 -22.29
CA ILE A 371 -6.24 -13.41 -23.57
C ILE A 371 -5.58 -12.10 -23.99
N TYR A 372 -6.30 -10.98 -23.97
CA TYR A 372 -5.72 -9.66 -24.27
C TYR A 372 -4.60 -9.30 -23.32
N ARG A 373 -4.73 -9.60 -22.03
CA ARG A 373 -3.67 -9.38 -21.04
C ARG A 373 -2.42 -10.21 -21.33
N ARG A 374 -2.59 -11.47 -21.76
CA ARG A 374 -1.48 -12.33 -22.16
C ARG A 374 -0.79 -11.79 -23.42
N TRP A 375 -1.56 -11.44 -24.45
CA TRP A 375 -1.02 -10.91 -25.71
C TRP A 375 -0.32 -9.56 -25.51
N THR A 376 -0.91 -8.64 -24.75
CA THR A 376 -0.28 -7.34 -24.42
C THR A 376 1.04 -7.55 -23.69
N SER A 377 1.07 -8.40 -22.66
CA SER A 377 2.32 -8.70 -21.94
C SER A 377 3.39 -9.33 -22.85
N GLN A 378 3.00 -10.23 -23.77
CA GLN A 378 3.94 -10.84 -24.71
C GLN A 378 4.45 -9.82 -25.73
N LEU A 379 3.57 -8.99 -26.29
CA LEU A 379 3.93 -7.94 -27.23
C LEU A 379 4.78 -6.85 -26.58
N ASP A 380 4.50 -6.47 -25.34
CA ASP A 380 5.29 -5.49 -24.58
C ASP A 380 6.72 -6.00 -24.40
N HIS A 381 6.89 -7.28 -24.06
CA HIS A 381 8.20 -7.89 -23.95
C HIS A 381 8.94 -7.93 -25.30
N ILE A 382 8.25 -8.28 -26.40
CA ILE A 382 8.83 -8.26 -27.75
C ILE A 382 9.28 -6.84 -28.12
N VAL A 383 8.45 -5.84 -27.83
CA VAL A 383 8.75 -4.43 -28.11
C VAL A 383 9.92 -3.93 -27.27
N GLU A 384 10.00 -4.33 -25.99
CA GLU A 384 11.12 -4.01 -25.12
C GLU A 384 12.43 -4.59 -25.66
N LEU A 385 12.45 -5.87 -26.04
CA LEU A 385 13.62 -6.50 -26.65
C LEU A 385 14.03 -5.80 -27.96
N TYR A 386 13.07 -5.50 -28.84
CA TYR A 386 13.34 -4.77 -30.08
C TYR A 386 13.94 -3.39 -29.83
N ASN A 387 13.36 -2.64 -28.88
CA ASN A 387 13.84 -1.30 -28.54
C ASN A 387 15.21 -1.34 -27.85
N SER A 388 15.49 -2.34 -27.01
CA SER A 388 16.81 -2.54 -26.40
C SER A 388 17.86 -2.77 -27.48
N VAL A 389 17.59 -3.67 -28.43
CA VAL A 389 18.50 -3.92 -29.56
C VAL A 389 18.80 -2.63 -30.32
N LEU A 390 17.80 -1.81 -30.68
CA LEU A 390 18.05 -0.57 -31.40
C LEU A 390 18.78 0.51 -30.58
N THR A 391 18.61 0.54 -29.26
CA THR A 391 19.22 1.57 -28.40
C THR A 391 20.63 1.21 -27.93
N ASP A 392 20.93 -0.09 -27.80
CA ASP A 392 22.22 -0.57 -27.32
C ASP A 392 23.29 -0.66 -28.42
N LEU A 393 22.91 -0.71 -29.69
CA LEU A 393 23.84 -0.90 -30.80
C LEU A 393 24.75 0.31 -31.04
N LEU A 394 26.05 0.04 -31.14
CA LEU A 394 27.03 1.03 -31.56
C LEU A 394 27.05 1.15 -33.10
N PRO A 395 27.53 2.29 -33.66
CA PRO A 395 27.62 2.48 -35.11
C PRO A 395 28.46 1.42 -35.84
N VAL A 396 29.41 0.79 -35.15
CA VAL A 396 30.24 -0.29 -35.70
C VAL A 396 29.56 -1.67 -35.65
N GLU A 397 28.54 -1.81 -34.81
CA GLU A 397 27.77 -3.06 -34.60
C GLU A 397 26.50 -3.09 -35.46
N GLU A 398 25.93 -1.94 -35.81
CA GLU A 398 24.73 -1.83 -36.64
C GLU A 398 24.88 -2.54 -38.00
N PRO A 399 25.98 -2.36 -38.78
CA PRO A 399 26.17 -3.07 -40.05
C PRO A 399 26.35 -4.58 -39.90
N LEU A 400 26.78 -5.07 -38.73
CA LEU A 400 26.90 -6.52 -38.48
C LEU A 400 25.54 -7.20 -38.30
N LEU A 401 24.56 -6.44 -37.86
CA LEU A 401 23.24 -6.94 -37.50
C LEU A 401 22.14 -6.47 -38.45
N GLU A 402 22.44 -5.65 -39.45
CA GLU A 402 21.50 -5.10 -40.43
C GLU A 402 20.60 -6.19 -41.05
N ASP A 403 21.18 -7.28 -41.58
CA ASP A 403 20.41 -8.41 -42.14
C ASP A 403 19.43 -9.04 -41.14
N ARG A 404 19.79 -9.04 -39.85
CA ARG A 404 18.98 -9.60 -38.76
C ARG A 404 17.92 -8.60 -38.30
N ILE A 405 18.23 -7.31 -38.28
CA ILE A 405 17.29 -6.22 -38.01
C ILE A 405 16.22 -6.20 -39.10
N VAL A 406 16.58 -6.34 -40.37
CA VAL A 406 15.61 -6.46 -41.48
C VAL A 406 14.69 -7.68 -41.32
N LYS A 407 15.23 -8.83 -40.90
CA LYS A 407 14.41 -10.02 -40.59
C LYS A 407 13.45 -9.76 -39.43
N MET A 408 13.90 -9.06 -38.41
CA MET A 408 13.10 -8.66 -37.25
C MET A 408 11.97 -7.68 -37.66
N ASP A 409 12.29 -6.69 -38.48
CA ASP A 409 11.32 -5.75 -39.04
C ASP A 409 10.28 -6.44 -39.92
N ASN A 410 10.69 -7.37 -40.77
CA ASN A 410 9.78 -8.17 -41.59
C ASN A 410 8.88 -9.07 -40.74
N ALA A 411 9.38 -9.63 -39.64
CA ALA A 411 8.58 -10.42 -38.71
C ALA A 411 7.53 -9.55 -37.98
N LEU A 412 7.83 -8.28 -37.71
CA LEU A 412 6.94 -7.35 -37.01
C LEU A 412 6.03 -6.54 -37.95
N ALA A 413 6.33 -6.49 -39.25
CA ALA A 413 5.58 -5.75 -40.26
C ALA A 413 4.07 -6.09 -40.27
N PRO A 414 3.62 -7.37 -40.18
CA PRO A 414 2.20 -7.70 -40.13
C PRO A 414 1.47 -7.06 -38.94
N GLY A 415 2.15 -6.93 -37.78
CA GLY A 415 1.62 -6.26 -36.58
C GLY A 415 1.47 -4.75 -36.72
N LEU A 416 2.21 -4.15 -37.67
CA LEU A 416 2.19 -2.72 -37.97
C LEU A 416 1.21 -2.37 -39.11
N THR A 417 0.94 -3.30 -40.03
CA THR A 417 0.16 -3.03 -41.25
C THR A 417 -1.28 -3.54 -41.18
N GLU A 418 -1.45 -4.83 -40.85
CA GLU A 418 -2.66 -5.58 -41.18
C GLU A 418 -3.36 -6.20 -39.96
N LEU A 419 -2.59 -6.63 -38.96
CA LEU A 419 -3.12 -7.34 -37.79
C LEU A 419 -3.82 -6.37 -36.83
N LYS A 420 -5.05 -6.74 -36.45
CA LYS A 420 -5.92 -6.02 -35.53
C LYS A 420 -6.26 -6.93 -34.35
N TRP A 421 -6.57 -6.34 -33.19
CA TRP A 421 -6.96 -7.07 -31.99
C TRP A 421 -8.22 -7.94 -32.17
N SER A 422 -9.06 -7.64 -33.17
CA SER A 422 -10.26 -8.41 -33.51
C SER A 422 -10.00 -9.73 -34.26
N ARG A 423 -8.76 -10.02 -34.71
CA ARG A 423 -8.43 -11.25 -35.45
C ARG A 423 -7.80 -12.30 -34.54
N GLU A 424 -8.63 -12.94 -33.71
CA GLU A 424 -8.17 -13.86 -32.67
C GLU A 424 -7.31 -15.04 -33.17
N ALA A 425 -7.59 -15.58 -34.36
CA ALA A 425 -6.88 -16.76 -34.87
C ALA A 425 -5.44 -16.48 -35.33
N GLU A 426 -5.14 -15.28 -35.81
CA GLU A 426 -3.85 -14.95 -36.45
C GLU A 426 -2.84 -14.34 -35.44
N VAL A 427 -3.32 -13.79 -34.32
CA VAL A 427 -2.51 -13.08 -33.32
C VAL A 427 -1.53 -14.01 -32.58
N PRO A 428 -1.93 -15.19 -32.08
CA PRO A 428 -1.02 -16.08 -31.35
C PRO A 428 0.16 -16.57 -32.21
N ASP A 429 -0.11 -16.93 -33.46
CA ASP A 429 0.92 -17.40 -34.39
C ASP A 429 1.91 -16.28 -34.74
N PHE A 430 1.40 -15.06 -34.96
CA PHE A 430 2.23 -13.87 -35.13
C PHE A 430 3.13 -13.62 -33.91
N ILE A 431 2.56 -13.64 -32.69
CA ILE A 431 3.33 -13.43 -31.46
C ILE A 431 4.41 -14.49 -31.31
N ALA A 432 4.11 -15.76 -31.59
CA ALA A 432 5.08 -16.85 -31.49
C ALA A 432 6.26 -16.67 -32.47
N VAL A 433 5.97 -16.30 -33.73
CA VAL A 433 7.01 -16.05 -34.74
C VAL A 433 7.83 -14.81 -34.38
N ALA A 434 7.19 -13.70 -34.04
CA ALA A 434 7.86 -12.46 -33.66
C ALA A 434 8.73 -12.63 -32.42
N MET A 435 8.22 -13.29 -31.38
CA MET A 435 8.96 -13.58 -30.15
C MET A 435 10.21 -14.41 -30.43
N LYS A 436 10.09 -15.45 -31.27
CA LYS A 436 11.24 -16.28 -31.64
C LYS A 436 12.32 -15.48 -32.35
N VAL A 437 11.95 -14.73 -33.39
CA VAL A 437 12.91 -13.95 -34.20
C VAL A 437 13.57 -12.85 -33.37
N VAL A 438 12.79 -12.09 -32.60
CA VAL A 438 13.31 -10.97 -31.78
C VAL A 438 14.19 -11.48 -30.65
N SER A 439 13.79 -12.57 -29.97
CA SER A 439 14.59 -13.19 -28.91
C SER A 439 15.92 -13.75 -29.44
N ASP A 440 15.90 -14.41 -30.61
CA ASP A 440 17.13 -14.91 -31.24
C ASP A 440 18.12 -13.77 -31.56
N VAL A 441 17.62 -12.61 -32.00
CA VAL A 441 18.47 -11.43 -32.29
C VAL A 441 18.96 -10.79 -30.99
N SER A 442 18.08 -10.57 -30.01
CA SER A 442 18.43 -10.00 -28.71
C SER A 442 19.50 -10.85 -28.00
N ALA A 443 19.35 -12.17 -27.97
CA ALA A 443 20.31 -13.08 -27.35
C ALA A 443 21.72 -12.94 -27.95
N ILE A 444 21.83 -12.69 -29.25
CA ILE A 444 23.12 -12.48 -29.92
C ILE A 444 23.74 -11.14 -29.51
N VAL A 445 22.92 -10.08 -29.46
CA VAL A 445 23.36 -8.76 -28.98
C VAL A 445 23.81 -8.85 -27.53
N ASP A 446 23.06 -9.55 -26.67
CA ASP A 446 23.41 -9.78 -25.28
C ASP A 446 24.73 -10.52 -25.11
N ILE A 447 25.00 -11.54 -25.93
CA ILE A 447 26.29 -12.25 -25.94
C ILE A 447 27.41 -11.29 -26.36
N MET A 448 27.22 -10.55 -27.45
CA MET A 448 28.24 -9.63 -27.98
C MET A 448 28.57 -8.52 -26.97
N LYS A 449 27.55 -7.85 -26.42
CA LYS A 449 27.70 -6.81 -25.39
C LYS A 449 28.20 -7.38 -24.07
N GLY A 450 27.75 -8.58 -23.69
CA GLY A 450 28.24 -9.29 -22.51
C GLY A 450 29.73 -9.60 -22.61
N ASN A 451 30.17 -10.05 -23.79
CA ASN A 451 31.57 -10.31 -24.09
C ASN A 451 32.40 -9.01 -24.07
N LEU A 452 31.91 -7.93 -24.68
CA LEU A 452 32.57 -6.62 -24.63
C LEU A 452 32.70 -6.10 -23.18
N ARG A 453 31.64 -6.22 -22.36
CA ARG A 453 31.69 -5.86 -20.94
C ARG A 453 32.70 -6.70 -20.15
N LYS A 454 32.83 -8.00 -20.44
CA LYS A 454 33.84 -8.87 -19.82
C LYS A 454 35.25 -8.45 -20.24
N ILE A 455 35.47 -8.13 -21.51
CA ILE A 455 36.74 -7.59 -22.01
C ILE A 455 37.10 -6.29 -21.27
N SER A 456 36.19 -5.32 -21.23
CA SER A 456 36.40 -4.07 -20.47
C SER A 456 36.63 -4.32 -18.98
N GLY A 457 35.99 -5.34 -18.39
CA GLY A 457 36.22 -5.75 -17.01
C GLY A 457 37.64 -6.27 -16.75
N ILE A 458 38.18 -7.09 -17.66
CA ILE A 458 39.57 -7.57 -17.60
C ILE A 458 40.53 -6.38 -17.71
N LEU A 459 40.32 -5.49 -18.69
CA LEU A 459 41.15 -4.31 -18.89
C LEU A 459 41.13 -3.38 -17.66
N SER A 460 39.95 -3.18 -17.06
CA SER A 460 39.81 -2.40 -15.82
C SER A 460 40.53 -3.06 -14.65
N GLN A 461 40.54 -4.39 -14.56
CA GLN A 461 41.31 -5.11 -13.53
C GLN A 461 42.81 -4.86 -13.67
N TRP A 462 43.34 -4.79 -14.89
CA TRP A 462 44.74 -4.46 -15.14
C TRP A 462 45.12 -3.05 -14.67
N CYS A 463 44.15 -2.14 -14.56
CA CYS A 463 44.37 -0.76 -14.11
C CYS A 463 44.31 -0.58 -12.58
N LYS A 464 43.92 -1.59 -11.79
CA LYS A 464 43.65 -1.40 -10.35
C LYS A 464 44.89 -1.22 -9.48
N GLU A 465 45.98 -1.83 -9.86
CA GLU A 465 47.23 -1.81 -9.10
C GLU A 465 48.34 -1.27 -10.00
N SER A 466 49.41 -0.72 -9.45
CA SER A 466 50.63 -0.40 -10.22
C SER A 466 51.58 -1.60 -10.29
N MET A 467 52.44 -1.63 -11.32
CA MET A 467 53.51 -2.64 -11.43
C MET A 467 54.52 -2.52 -10.29
N LEU A 468 54.78 -1.30 -9.83
CA LEU A 468 55.55 -1.05 -8.61
C LEU A 468 54.63 -1.10 -7.39
N GLU A 469 55.10 -1.64 -6.28
CA GLU A 469 54.44 -1.49 -4.99
C GLU A 469 55.44 -1.04 -3.93
N ARG A 470 55.07 0.00 -3.20
CA ARG A 470 55.74 0.40 -1.98
C ARG A 470 54.77 0.33 -0.81
N LYS A 471 55.07 -0.53 0.18
CA LYS A 471 54.33 -0.53 1.45
C LYS A 471 54.60 0.78 2.20
N ARG A 472 53.54 1.45 2.65
CA ARG A 472 53.64 2.70 3.41
C ARG A 472 54.45 2.47 4.70
N GLY A 473 55.50 3.26 4.92
CA GLY A 473 56.42 3.10 6.05
C GLY A 473 57.52 2.04 5.88
N ALA A 474 57.70 1.48 4.68
CA ALA A 474 58.83 0.60 4.40
C ALA A 474 60.17 1.35 4.52
N LYS A 475 61.13 0.73 5.22
CA LYS A 475 62.50 1.23 5.33
C LYS A 475 63.17 1.28 3.95
N PRO A 476 64.16 2.15 3.74
CA PRO A 476 65.00 2.11 2.56
C PRO A 476 65.58 0.70 2.39
N VAL A 477 65.55 0.20 1.15
CA VAL A 477 66.03 -1.14 0.79
C VAL A 477 67.18 -0.98 -0.19
N SER A 478 68.07 -1.96 -0.25
CA SER A 478 69.08 -2.00 -1.32
C SER A 478 68.40 -2.10 -2.69
N VAL A 479 69.05 -1.57 -3.73
CA VAL A 479 68.56 -1.64 -5.12
C VAL A 479 68.32 -3.11 -5.53
N GLU A 480 69.21 -4.01 -5.13
CA GLU A 480 69.17 -5.44 -5.45
C GLU A 480 67.96 -6.16 -4.82
N GLU A 481 67.66 -5.89 -3.55
CA GLU A 481 66.50 -6.46 -2.86
C GLU A 481 65.18 -5.92 -3.44
N PHE A 482 65.16 -4.64 -3.80
CA PHE A 482 64.00 -4.05 -4.47
C PHE A 482 63.78 -4.67 -5.85
N GLU A 483 64.84 -4.81 -6.67
CA GLU A 483 64.75 -5.43 -7.99
C GLU A 483 64.26 -6.87 -7.94
N GLN A 484 64.71 -7.67 -6.96
CA GLN A 484 64.28 -9.06 -6.83
C GLN A 484 62.77 -9.16 -6.55
N ASN A 485 62.26 -8.33 -5.64
CA ASN A 485 60.84 -8.26 -5.31
C ASN A 485 60.01 -7.72 -6.48
N HIS A 486 60.52 -6.70 -7.18
CA HIS A 486 59.91 -6.14 -8.38
C HIS A 486 59.80 -7.19 -9.49
N LYS A 487 60.90 -7.88 -9.84
CA LYS A 487 60.90 -8.95 -10.86
C LYS A 487 59.91 -10.06 -10.55
N ALA A 488 59.82 -10.51 -9.29
CA ALA A 488 58.85 -11.53 -8.89
C ALA A 488 57.39 -11.05 -9.11
N ARG A 489 57.09 -9.79 -8.76
CA ARG A 489 55.76 -9.19 -8.95
C ARG A 489 55.41 -8.99 -10.42
N VAL A 490 56.35 -8.44 -11.20
CA VAL A 490 56.22 -8.26 -12.65
C VAL A 490 55.90 -9.60 -13.31
N GLY A 491 56.62 -10.68 -12.96
CA GLY A 491 56.36 -12.02 -13.50
C GLY A 491 54.94 -12.52 -13.24
N VAL A 492 54.46 -12.43 -12.00
CA VAL A 492 53.07 -12.82 -11.64
C VAL A 492 52.05 -11.99 -12.41
N ARG A 493 52.31 -10.69 -12.56
CA ARG A 493 51.38 -9.77 -13.20
C ARG A 493 51.32 -9.95 -14.71
N LEU A 494 52.46 -10.10 -15.37
CA LEU A 494 52.52 -10.42 -16.80
C LEU A 494 51.84 -11.79 -17.08
N MET A 495 51.98 -12.76 -16.18
CA MET A 495 51.25 -14.04 -16.28
C MET A 495 49.73 -13.83 -16.21
N ASN A 496 49.23 -13.07 -15.23
CA ASN A 496 47.80 -12.75 -15.12
C ASN A 496 47.28 -11.98 -16.36
N MET A 497 48.08 -11.08 -16.92
CA MET A 497 47.74 -10.38 -18.17
C MET A 497 47.77 -11.32 -19.38
N THR A 498 48.66 -12.30 -19.40
CA THR A 498 48.71 -13.34 -20.45
C THR A 498 47.42 -14.16 -20.44
N ASP A 499 46.98 -14.59 -19.26
CA ASP A 499 45.76 -15.36 -19.10
C ASP A 499 44.51 -14.51 -19.40
N GLY A 500 44.50 -13.23 -18.97
CA GLY A 500 43.47 -12.27 -19.38
C GLY A 500 43.42 -12.07 -20.90
N GLY A 501 44.58 -12.00 -21.57
CA GLY A 501 44.69 -11.91 -23.03
C GLY A 501 44.09 -13.12 -23.74
N LYS A 502 44.34 -14.35 -23.24
CA LYS A 502 43.71 -15.57 -23.76
C LYS A 502 42.19 -15.52 -23.64
N GLU A 503 41.68 -15.01 -22.52
CA GLU A 503 40.24 -14.82 -22.32
C GLU A 503 39.65 -13.77 -23.26
N ILE A 504 40.33 -12.66 -23.52
CA ILE A 504 39.91 -11.65 -24.51
C ILE A 504 39.80 -12.28 -25.90
N HIS A 505 40.81 -13.04 -26.34
CA HIS A 505 40.78 -13.80 -27.59
C HIS A 505 39.60 -14.78 -27.64
N ARG A 506 39.32 -15.48 -26.53
CA ARG A 506 38.17 -16.38 -26.40
C ARG A 506 36.85 -15.63 -26.56
N TYR A 507 36.66 -14.49 -25.90
CA TYR A 507 35.43 -13.69 -26.01
C TYR A 507 35.21 -13.12 -27.41
N VAL A 508 36.26 -12.68 -28.10
CA VAL A 508 36.17 -12.23 -29.50
C VAL A 508 35.79 -13.39 -30.42
N LYS A 509 36.37 -14.58 -30.19
CA LYS A 509 36.02 -15.79 -30.92
C LYS A 509 34.56 -16.21 -30.68
N ASP A 510 34.11 -16.23 -29.43
CA ASP A 510 32.74 -16.57 -29.03
C ASP A 510 31.72 -15.60 -29.67
N SER A 511 32.05 -14.31 -29.76
CA SER A 511 31.24 -13.31 -30.48
C SER A 511 31.16 -13.62 -31.98
N SER A 512 32.26 -14.03 -32.61
CA SER A 512 32.27 -14.40 -34.04
C SER A 512 31.41 -15.64 -34.34
N GLU A 513 31.47 -16.64 -33.47
CA GLU A 513 30.73 -17.89 -33.60
C GLU A 513 29.22 -17.67 -33.38
N SER A 514 28.86 -16.80 -32.44
CA SER A 514 27.47 -16.41 -32.17
C SER A 514 26.85 -15.65 -33.34
N LEU A 515 27.61 -14.73 -33.95
CA LEU A 515 27.17 -13.96 -35.12
C LEU A 515 27.06 -14.82 -36.38
N LYS A 516 27.83 -15.91 -36.48
CA LYS A 516 27.95 -16.79 -37.66
C LYS A 516 28.39 -16.04 -38.93
N ILE A 517 29.23 -15.02 -38.76
CA ILE A 517 29.75 -14.19 -39.85
C ILE A 517 31.13 -14.70 -40.27
N SER A 518 31.45 -14.61 -41.56
CA SER A 518 32.80 -14.95 -42.04
C SER A 518 33.84 -14.00 -41.46
N LYS A 519 34.97 -14.55 -40.97
CA LYS A 519 36.11 -13.77 -40.48
C LYS A 519 36.74 -12.86 -41.55
N SER A 520 36.45 -13.11 -42.82
CA SER A 520 36.91 -12.29 -43.95
C SER A 520 36.03 -11.06 -44.22
N ALA A 521 34.85 -10.96 -43.59
CA ALA A 521 33.92 -9.87 -43.84
C ALA A 521 34.48 -8.52 -43.37
N GLN A 522 34.31 -7.47 -44.19
CA GLN A 522 34.80 -6.14 -43.85
C GLN A 522 34.13 -5.56 -42.60
N THR A 523 32.85 -5.85 -42.38
CA THR A 523 32.09 -5.46 -41.19
C THR A 523 32.64 -6.12 -39.92
N TRP A 524 33.05 -7.40 -40.02
CA TRP A 524 33.69 -8.10 -38.90
C TRP A 524 35.07 -7.51 -38.57
N LYS A 525 35.87 -7.20 -39.60
CA LYS A 525 37.17 -6.53 -39.41
C LYS A 525 37.00 -5.18 -38.70
N ALA A 526 36.05 -4.36 -39.12
CA ALA A 526 35.77 -3.07 -38.48
C ALA A 526 35.40 -3.22 -36.98
N TYR A 527 34.66 -4.26 -36.61
CA TYR A 527 34.36 -4.57 -35.22
C TYR A 527 35.60 -5.04 -34.44
N VAL A 528 36.42 -5.90 -35.05
CA VAL A 528 37.69 -6.33 -34.43
C VAL A 528 38.63 -5.13 -34.24
N ASP A 529 38.69 -4.21 -35.20
CA ASP A 529 39.46 -2.97 -35.09
C ASP A 529 38.94 -2.07 -33.97
N PHE A 530 37.62 -1.97 -33.80
CA PHE A 530 37.04 -1.28 -32.64
C PHE A 530 37.46 -1.94 -31.32
N VAL A 531 37.35 -3.27 -31.20
CA VAL A 531 37.77 -3.98 -29.98
C VAL A 531 39.29 -3.82 -29.76
N ASN A 532 40.09 -3.80 -30.81
CA ASN A 532 41.53 -3.52 -30.74
C ASN A 532 41.79 -2.15 -30.12
N ASN A 533 41.08 -1.10 -30.54
CA ASN A 533 41.23 0.22 -29.95
C ASN A 533 40.85 0.23 -28.46
N VAL A 534 39.79 -0.48 -28.07
CA VAL A 534 39.43 -0.63 -26.64
C VAL A 534 40.55 -1.32 -25.86
N VAL A 535 41.19 -2.34 -26.43
CA VAL A 535 42.33 -3.04 -25.81
C VAL A 535 43.56 -2.15 -25.71
N ILE A 536 43.86 -1.36 -26.74
CA ILE A 536 44.96 -0.37 -26.74
C ILE A 536 44.75 0.64 -25.61
N GLU A 537 43.56 1.25 -25.52
CA GLU A 537 43.21 2.18 -24.43
C GLU A 537 43.33 1.53 -23.05
N GLY A 538 42.96 0.25 -22.93
CA GLY A 538 43.13 -0.53 -21.71
C GLY A 538 44.60 -0.72 -21.31
N PHE A 539 45.48 -1.04 -22.28
CA PHE A 539 46.92 -1.14 -22.03
C PHE A 539 47.55 0.21 -21.69
N VAL A 540 47.21 1.27 -22.44
CA VAL A 540 47.66 2.64 -22.17
C VAL A 540 47.28 3.05 -20.75
N SER A 541 46.03 2.79 -20.34
CA SER A 541 45.56 3.07 -18.98
C SER A 541 46.32 2.28 -17.91
N ALA A 542 46.58 0.98 -18.15
CA ALA A 542 47.32 0.15 -17.19
C ALA A 542 48.80 0.57 -17.04
N ILE A 543 49.45 0.93 -18.14
CA ILE A 543 50.82 1.47 -18.14
C ILE A 543 50.83 2.86 -17.48
N ALA A 544 49.85 3.71 -17.79
CA ALA A 544 49.71 5.04 -17.20
C ALA A 544 49.65 5.00 -15.67
N VAL A 545 48.88 4.07 -15.09
CA VAL A 545 48.80 3.89 -13.62
C VAL A 545 50.18 3.60 -13.03
N SER A 546 51.00 2.79 -13.70
CA SER A 546 52.35 2.44 -13.23
C SER A 546 53.34 3.62 -13.38
N LEU A 547 53.26 4.35 -14.49
CA LEU A 547 54.08 5.53 -14.74
C LEU A 547 53.70 6.71 -13.82
N GLN A 548 52.42 6.94 -13.59
CA GLN A 548 51.93 7.96 -12.66
C GLN A 548 52.39 7.64 -11.24
N TYR A 549 52.26 6.40 -10.82
CA TYR A 549 52.76 5.97 -9.51
C TYR A 549 54.28 6.15 -9.37
N LEU A 550 55.06 5.88 -10.43
CA LEU A 550 56.49 6.18 -10.45
C LEU A 550 56.76 7.69 -10.28
N CYS A 551 56.00 8.54 -11.00
CA CYS A 551 56.10 9.99 -10.84
C CYS A 551 55.78 10.42 -9.41
N GLU A 552 54.73 9.86 -8.78
CA GLU A 552 54.36 10.17 -7.39
C GLU A 552 55.46 9.78 -6.39
N ILE A 553 56.19 8.69 -6.66
CA ILE A 553 57.32 8.26 -5.82
C ILE A 553 58.52 9.20 -5.98
N LEU A 554 58.71 9.79 -7.16
CA LEU A 554 59.85 10.67 -7.47
C LEU A 554 59.57 12.16 -7.20
N ASP A 555 58.31 12.58 -7.10
CA ASP A 555 57.93 13.98 -6.91
C ASP A 555 58.28 14.50 -5.50
N PRO A 556 59.16 15.51 -5.37
CA PRO A 556 59.56 16.09 -4.08
C PRO A 556 58.40 16.66 -3.26
N LEU A 557 57.38 17.22 -3.91
CA LEU A 557 56.22 17.82 -3.24
C LEU A 557 55.35 16.74 -2.60
N ILE A 558 55.15 15.63 -3.30
CA ILE A 558 54.35 14.49 -2.84
C ILE A 558 55.09 13.77 -1.71
N ILE A 559 56.41 13.56 -1.86
CA ILE A 559 57.26 12.97 -0.81
C ILE A 559 57.14 13.78 0.49
N THR A 560 57.26 15.10 0.41
CA THR A 560 57.18 15.99 1.57
C THR A 560 55.79 15.97 2.21
N ARG A 561 54.73 16.02 1.40
CA ARG A 561 53.35 16.05 1.88
C ARG A 561 52.92 14.75 2.58
N HIS A 562 53.44 13.61 2.13
CA HIS A 562 53.06 12.29 2.63
C HIS A 562 54.10 11.66 3.56
N GLU A 563 55.14 12.42 3.93
CA GLU A 563 56.25 11.96 4.79
C GLU A 563 56.85 10.63 4.30
N MET A 564 57.01 10.50 2.98
CA MET A 564 57.54 9.27 2.40
C MET A 564 59.06 9.18 2.66
N LEU A 565 59.53 8.01 3.06
CA LEU A 565 60.96 7.75 3.19
C LEU A 565 61.64 7.73 1.81
N PRO A 566 62.97 7.92 1.70
CA PRO A 566 63.71 7.70 0.45
C PRO A 566 63.52 6.28 -0.10
N LEU A 567 63.64 6.10 -1.42
CA LEU A 567 63.49 4.80 -2.08
C LEU A 567 64.76 3.94 -1.94
N PHE A 568 65.92 4.56 -2.18
CA PHE A 568 67.24 3.96 -2.08
C PHE A 568 68.13 4.78 -1.17
N ASP A 569 69.07 4.11 -0.49
CA ASP A 569 70.19 4.78 0.16
C ASP A 569 71.32 4.92 -0.85
N VAL A 570 71.63 6.16 -1.24
CA VAL A 570 72.77 6.48 -2.11
C VAL A 570 73.90 7.01 -1.22
N LYS A 571 75.03 6.32 -1.20
CA LYS A 571 76.21 6.72 -0.45
C LYS A 571 77.10 7.61 -1.30
N ILE A 572 77.79 8.52 -0.63
CA ILE A 572 78.86 9.33 -1.20
C ILE A 572 80.15 8.84 -0.57
N GLU A 573 81.02 8.23 -1.37
CA GLU A 573 82.28 7.65 -0.92
C GLU A 573 83.45 8.33 -1.64
N LEU A 574 84.54 8.57 -0.90
CA LEU A 574 85.80 8.99 -1.49
C LEU A 574 86.56 7.74 -1.95
N GLN A 575 86.64 7.53 -3.26
CA GLN A 575 87.39 6.42 -3.86
C GLN A 575 88.61 7.00 -4.59
N GLY A 576 89.80 6.81 -4.01
CA GLY A 576 91.01 7.48 -4.51
C GLY A 576 90.97 8.98 -4.24
N GLU A 577 91.11 9.79 -5.29
CA GLU A 577 91.06 11.27 -5.24
C GLU A 577 89.67 11.83 -5.59
N GLU A 578 88.69 10.97 -5.91
CA GLU A 578 87.38 11.38 -6.42
C GLU A 578 86.22 10.99 -5.50
N ILE A 579 85.21 11.87 -5.44
CA ILE A 579 83.96 11.62 -4.73
C ILE A 579 82.98 10.93 -5.68
N VAL A 580 82.67 9.67 -5.39
CA VAL A 580 81.81 8.82 -6.22
C VAL A 580 80.53 8.48 -5.48
N PHE A 581 79.42 8.38 -6.23
CA PHE A 581 78.15 7.87 -5.70
C PHE A 581 78.11 6.35 -5.77
N ASP A 582 77.68 5.69 -4.69
CA ASP A 582 77.43 4.25 -4.65
C ASP A 582 75.95 4.00 -4.26
N PRO A 583 75.10 3.53 -5.19
CA PRO A 583 75.36 3.25 -6.61
C PRO A 583 75.48 4.52 -7.48
N PRO A 584 76.19 4.46 -8.63
CA PRO A 584 76.35 5.60 -9.53
C PRO A 584 75.06 5.93 -10.32
N PHE A 585 74.94 7.21 -10.73
CA PHE A 585 73.81 7.71 -11.54
C PHE A 585 73.95 7.30 -13.02
N GLU A 586 75.14 7.43 -13.59
CA GLU A 586 75.49 7.06 -14.97
C GLU A 586 76.62 6.03 -15.02
N ASP A 587 76.71 5.30 -16.14
CA ASP A 587 77.81 4.35 -16.39
C ASP A 587 79.05 5.12 -16.85
N GLU A 588 79.99 5.38 -15.93
CA GLU A 588 81.37 5.64 -16.32
C GLU A 588 82.14 4.30 -16.37
N ASP A 589 82.30 3.79 -17.60
CA ASP A 589 83.32 2.85 -18.07
C ASP A 589 83.40 1.39 -17.55
N LEU A 590 82.45 0.88 -16.75
CA LEU A 590 82.46 -0.53 -16.30
C LEU A 590 81.17 -1.30 -16.61
N PRO A 591 81.16 -2.23 -17.60
CA PRO A 591 79.98 -3.04 -17.91
C PRO A 591 79.70 -4.04 -16.77
N GLY A 592 78.61 -3.82 -16.04
CA GLY A 592 78.07 -4.79 -15.08
C GLY A 592 77.69 -4.26 -13.68
N ARG A 593 77.84 -2.96 -13.40
CA ARG A 593 77.29 -2.34 -12.18
C ARG A 593 75.88 -1.80 -12.45
N THR A 594 74.96 -2.01 -11.50
CA THR A 594 73.59 -1.51 -11.58
C THR A 594 73.57 -0.02 -11.25
N THR A 595 73.35 0.83 -12.26
CA THR A 595 73.17 2.29 -12.07
C THR A 595 71.71 2.62 -11.71
N LEU A 596 71.49 3.77 -11.07
CA LEU A 596 70.14 4.23 -10.76
C LEU A 596 69.30 4.47 -12.03
N ARG A 597 69.89 5.06 -13.08
CA ARG A 597 69.21 5.24 -14.37
C ARG A 597 68.88 3.91 -15.05
N SER A 598 69.82 2.96 -15.09
CA SER A 598 69.56 1.64 -15.68
C SER A 598 68.45 0.86 -14.96
N THR A 599 68.33 1.04 -13.64
CA THR A 599 67.27 0.42 -12.82
C THR A 599 65.90 0.98 -13.22
N ILE A 600 65.77 2.31 -13.32
CA ILE A 600 64.52 2.97 -13.71
C ILE A 600 64.16 2.64 -15.16
N ASP A 601 65.14 2.65 -16.07
CA ASP A 601 64.95 2.21 -17.45
C ASP A 601 64.51 0.74 -17.54
N GLY A 602 65.00 -0.10 -16.61
CA GLY A 602 64.53 -1.46 -16.41
C GLY A 602 63.05 -1.51 -16.05
N TRP A 603 62.59 -0.69 -15.10
CA TRP A 603 61.17 -0.60 -14.75
C TRP A 603 60.31 -0.08 -15.89
N LEU A 604 60.79 0.93 -16.64
CA LEU A 604 60.09 1.42 -17.82
C LEU A 604 59.93 0.31 -18.86
N LYS A 605 60.99 -0.47 -19.12
CA LYS A 605 60.92 -1.66 -19.99
C LYS A 605 59.91 -2.68 -19.48
N ASP A 606 59.87 -2.95 -18.18
CA ASP A 606 58.89 -3.86 -17.58
C ASP A 606 57.44 -3.34 -17.69
N PHE A 607 57.23 -2.03 -17.61
CA PHE A 607 55.91 -1.45 -17.82
C PHE A 607 55.46 -1.63 -19.26
N PHE A 608 56.32 -1.33 -20.23
CA PHE A 608 56.01 -1.54 -21.64
C PHE A 608 55.94 -3.02 -22.03
N ALA A 609 56.57 -3.92 -21.28
CA ALA A 609 56.43 -5.36 -21.49
C ALA A 609 54.97 -5.82 -21.36
N MET A 610 54.11 -5.07 -20.65
CA MET A 610 52.66 -5.33 -20.62
C MET A 610 52.04 -5.34 -22.03
N ALA A 611 52.53 -4.49 -22.95
CA ALA A 611 52.05 -4.39 -24.32
C ALA A 611 52.42 -5.60 -25.20
N THR A 612 53.44 -6.37 -24.81
CA THR A 612 53.96 -7.52 -25.57
C THR A 612 53.36 -8.86 -25.13
N VAL A 613 52.57 -8.85 -24.06
CA VAL A 613 51.99 -10.06 -23.45
C VAL A 613 50.91 -10.69 -24.34
N MET A 614 50.18 -9.88 -25.09
CA MET A 614 49.05 -10.30 -25.89
C MET A 614 49.34 -10.11 -27.37
N VAL A 615 49.05 -11.16 -28.15
CA VAL A 615 49.08 -11.10 -29.61
C VAL A 615 47.88 -10.28 -30.11
N ARG A 616 48.08 -9.49 -31.16
CA ARG A 616 47.02 -8.64 -31.72
C ARG A 616 45.78 -9.42 -32.20
N LEU A 617 44.60 -8.83 -32.09
CA LEU A 617 43.32 -9.45 -32.51
C LEU A 617 43.08 -9.41 -34.04
N ASP A 618 43.69 -8.45 -34.76
CA ASP A 618 43.46 -8.22 -36.20
C ASP A 618 44.22 -9.22 -37.10
N SER A 619 45.48 -9.44 -36.77
CA SER A 619 46.48 -10.12 -37.59
C SER A 619 46.97 -11.42 -36.96
N ASN A 620 46.64 -11.66 -35.68
CA ASN A 620 47.18 -12.75 -34.85
C ASN A 620 48.72 -12.82 -34.88
N MET A 621 49.38 -11.71 -35.19
CA MET A 621 50.83 -11.57 -35.32
C MET A 621 51.25 -10.19 -34.81
N GLY A 622 52.37 -10.13 -34.10
CA GLY A 622 52.87 -8.86 -33.53
C GLY A 622 52.25 -8.49 -32.19
N ASP A 623 52.68 -7.34 -31.67
CA ASP A 623 52.28 -6.77 -30.37
C ASP A 623 51.64 -5.38 -30.54
N TYR A 624 51.30 -4.75 -29.41
CA TYR A 624 50.73 -3.40 -29.33
C TYR A 624 51.78 -2.32 -28.97
N LEU A 625 53.07 -2.67 -29.00
CA LEU A 625 54.11 -1.84 -28.40
C LEU A 625 54.29 -0.50 -29.13
N ASN A 626 54.21 -0.51 -30.45
CA ASN A 626 54.42 0.69 -31.26
C ASN A 626 53.30 1.71 -31.06
N GLU A 627 52.03 1.29 -31.11
CA GLU A 627 50.91 2.18 -30.88
C GLU A 627 50.92 2.80 -29.48
N ILE A 628 51.30 2.01 -28.48
CA ILE A 628 51.37 2.48 -27.09
C ILE A 628 52.51 3.50 -26.92
N LYS A 629 53.68 3.29 -27.53
CA LYS A 629 54.79 4.26 -27.49
C LYS A 629 54.48 5.56 -28.21
N GLU A 630 53.72 5.49 -29.30
CA GLU A 630 53.28 6.67 -30.05
C GLU A 630 52.13 7.42 -29.36
N HIS A 631 51.47 6.80 -28.38
CA HIS A 631 50.36 7.41 -27.67
C HIS A 631 50.81 8.65 -26.88
N PHE A 632 50.12 9.78 -27.09
CA PHE A 632 50.47 11.08 -26.51
C PHE A 632 50.61 11.03 -24.98
N GLN A 633 49.69 10.36 -24.29
CA GLN A 633 49.73 10.24 -22.83
C GLN A 633 51.02 9.54 -22.34
N MET A 634 51.52 8.54 -23.07
CA MET A 634 52.74 7.82 -22.71
C MET A 634 53.96 8.72 -22.88
N GLN A 635 54.01 9.50 -23.96
CA GLN A 635 55.09 10.47 -24.20
C GLN A 635 55.15 11.55 -23.11
N CYS A 636 54.01 12.09 -22.69
CA CYS A 636 53.96 13.06 -21.60
C CYS A 636 54.46 12.47 -20.27
N LEU A 637 53.99 11.27 -19.91
CA LEU A 637 54.41 10.63 -18.66
C LEU A 637 55.89 10.28 -18.67
N LEU A 638 56.44 9.80 -19.79
CA LEU A 638 57.87 9.56 -19.92
C LEU A 638 58.70 10.83 -19.77
N SER A 639 58.31 11.92 -20.42
CA SER A 639 58.98 13.22 -20.27
C SER A 639 58.99 13.69 -18.81
N MET A 640 57.88 13.50 -18.09
CA MET A 640 57.76 13.88 -16.68
C MET A 640 58.66 13.02 -15.78
N VAL A 641 58.72 11.70 -16.02
CA VAL A 641 59.65 10.82 -15.31
C VAL A 641 61.10 11.25 -15.53
N SER A 642 61.50 11.51 -16.78
CA SER A 642 62.86 11.97 -17.10
C SER A 642 63.20 13.30 -16.41
N GLU A 643 62.30 14.28 -16.45
CA GLU A 643 62.50 15.59 -15.80
C GLU A 643 62.65 15.46 -14.27
N LEU A 644 61.89 14.57 -13.62
CA LEU A 644 62.01 14.32 -12.19
C LEU A 644 63.36 13.67 -11.81
N ILE A 645 63.86 12.75 -12.65
CA ILE A 645 65.16 12.11 -12.45
C ILE A 645 66.29 13.12 -12.65
N ASP A 646 66.27 13.89 -13.74
CA ASP A 646 67.27 14.92 -14.04
C ASP A 646 67.36 15.97 -12.91
N ASN A 647 66.21 16.39 -12.38
CA ASN A 647 66.14 17.31 -11.24
C ASN A 647 66.73 16.70 -9.95
N THR A 648 66.53 15.40 -9.74
CA THR A 648 67.08 14.70 -8.56
C THR A 648 68.60 14.58 -8.67
N GLU A 649 69.09 14.20 -9.84
CA GLU A 649 70.51 14.10 -10.14
C GLU A 649 71.21 15.45 -9.99
N THR A 650 70.63 16.53 -10.51
CA THR A 650 71.16 17.89 -10.37
C THR A 650 71.33 18.28 -8.90
N LYS A 651 70.34 18.00 -8.04
CA LYS A 651 70.43 18.28 -6.60
C LYS A 651 71.49 17.42 -5.89
N CYS A 652 71.65 16.16 -6.30
CA CYS A 652 72.71 15.30 -5.77
C CYS A 652 74.10 15.82 -6.17
N LEU A 653 74.27 16.28 -7.40
CA LEU A 653 75.50 16.91 -7.87
C LEU A 653 75.79 18.21 -7.11
N GLU A 654 74.81 19.09 -6.92
CA GLU A 654 74.94 20.29 -6.07
C GLU A 654 75.39 19.95 -4.65
N TYR A 655 74.85 18.87 -4.07
CA TYR A 655 75.26 18.39 -2.75
C TYR A 655 76.71 17.87 -2.74
N ARG A 656 77.14 17.19 -3.81
CA ARG A 656 78.55 16.77 -4.01
C ARG A 656 79.50 17.96 -4.10
N GLU A 657 79.12 19.01 -4.83
CA GLU A 657 79.96 20.21 -4.99
C GLU A 657 80.29 20.89 -3.66
N ASN A 658 79.41 20.82 -2.65
CA ASN A 658 79.73 21.32 -1.31
C ASN A 658 80.95 20.62 -0.72
N PHE A 659 81.10 19.30 -0.93
CA PHE A 659 82.30 18.58 -0.50
C PHE A 659 83.50 18.92 -1.37
N MET A 660 83.33 19.10 -2.68
CA MET A 660 84.43 19.47 -3.59
C MET A 660 85.13 20.78 -3.20
N THR A 661 84.46 21.69 -2.49
CA THR A 661 85.12 22.89 -1.92
C THR A 661 86.24 22.56 -0.91
N HIS A 662 86.19 21.37 -0.32
CA HIS A 662 87.18 20.84 0.62
C HIS A 662 88.16 19.86 -0.03
N SER A 663 88.18 19.78 -1.37
CA SER A 663 88.99 18.82 -2.14
C SER A 663 90.47 18.78 -1.81
N PHE A 664 91.05 19.92 -1.42
CA PHE A 664 92.44 20.02 -0.96
C PHE A 664 92.80 19.05 0.18
N LEU A 665 91.82 18.56 0.96
CA LEU A 665 92.08 17.62 2.06
C LEU A 665 92.46 16.20 1.61
N TRP A 666 92.14 15.82 0.37
CA TRP A 666 92.42 14.48 -0.18
C TRP A 666 93.16 14.49 -1.50
N THR A 667 93.32 15.64 -2.15
CA THR A 667 94.16 15.79 -3.36
C THR A 667 95.59 16.22 -3.06
N ASP A 668 95.88 16.79 -1.88
CA ASP A 668 97.22 17.30 -1.51
C ASP A 668 98.03 16.32 -0.62
N SER A 669 97.61 15.06 -0.53
CA SER A 669 98.36 13.95 0.11
C SER A 669 98.97 13.04 -0.93
#